data_AF-A0A937NV40-F1
#
_entry.id   AF-A0A937NV40-F1
#
_cell.length_a   1.000
_cell.length_b   1.000
_cell.length_c   1.000
_cell.angle_alpha   90.00
_cell.angle_beta   90.00
_cell.angle_gamma   90.00
#
_symmetry.space_group_name_H-M   'P 1'
#
loop_
_entity.id
_entity.type
_entity.pdbx_description
1 polymer ?
#
loop_
_entity_poly.entity_id
_entity_poly.type
_entity_poly.pdbx_seq_one_letter_code
_entity_poly.pdbx_strand_id
1 'polypeptide(L)'
;MAATYAVADPLQPETLEQIEKKLAQSPNDTGFLATKGAMQRQAQDYTGAAKTYDRILALTPDDARSRNLLVMVLHKAAEESDPAQALPLMRRAVSLAPEADFLKPAYLTALHGSGATSELVKAYEGLPEGYELPAAMLVAVADAYREAGQRSEAAAIYRTILDAAPADADAGLGLALALLDDERYPDALEAIQRTIGLNPQRPTLLLALAAIQWQSGGRVLALDTFDEILELDPQNADAVNLKAQLLCDMGCISLAQEVVTAHAPLMWVHVRRHVESSMAEAQAAWNETGEKAEPLPEFEPDELLALCYYDVADLESRAATVVSSIRFLQHIEYLRTHDYNFVSAGDVVAARRGEHSLPDNAVLLTFDHGYAGIIKHVIPVLELYNIPAIVSVCPAWIENGPPMDLSGPLMSWEEIGQLAGHRLVTLGLEAEGLFELVCGNPQGDAGFAAMTRMYDAATKRYETEAEQRSRIQATLGHALRLTKERVGSRPRVLVWSHGARNAPAAAEAERLGFVLQLGLHAQPHVTDTEELERVPVLHGPAVGRFIALVKPTPPAIPQVRAVSVSMDAINAPTETELDGNIIRLAQRLRNVGANTVILSACADADGDGNAEAAYFPTAQLPVLHDALDHVVARLQGARFRVLLELPVLSFERPATPRHDTMRVMEARTAGVRPSFSLQKRYSPFHPDVTSWITQLYRDLAGHVRCDGIVFGEDAYLTDSEDYNAAAQKVYAARIGTPTPGTETLSPAQEQAWVRLKTETLNRLTTRLGKHVQRYRPRCELARAVFAPLLHYPESERWFAQNYKDALTLYDHVLLMAYAEMEDIRRPDAWLAKLVDLADAEDNGLEKTIFMLQAVDWERHKPVKASSLRSRLRHMAHSGALHMAYGPDAPLGDVPAANSMKQALSEDTRARR
;
A
#
# COMPACT_ATOMS: atom_id res chain seq x y z
N MET A 1 -6.49 66.06 -75.63
CA MET A 1 -6.39 67.03 -76.75
C MET A 1 -5.41 66.47 -77.76
N ALA A 2 -5.65 66.35 -79.08
CA ALA A 2 -6.87 66.55 -79.88
C ALA A 2 -6.73 65.86 -81.28
N ALA A 3 -7.87 65.57 -81.95
CA ALA A 3 -8.10 65.34 -83.42
C ALA A 3 -7.23 64.32 -84.23
N THR A 4 -7.73 63.16 -84.71
CA THR A 4 -8.56 62.84 -85.93
C THR A 4 -7.89 63.11 -87.30
N TYR A 5 -7.92 62.28 -88.35
CA TYR A 5 -8.99 61.48 -89.04
C TYR A 5 -8.50 60.04 -89.39
N ALA A 6 -9.26 58.91 -89.41
CA ALA A 6 -10.60 58.57 -89.98
C ALA A 6 -10.55 58.32 -91.53
N VAL A 7 -11.31 57.41 -92.20
CA VAL A 7 -12.62 56.73 -91.94
C VAL A 7 -12.70 55.34 -92.64
N ALA A 8 -13.37 54.31 -92.07
CA ALA A 8 -14.10 53.24 -92.82
C ALA A 8 -15.17 52.53 -91.93
N ASP A 9 -16.44 52.88 -92.14
CA ASP A 9 -17.73 52.38 -91.61
C ASP A 9 -17.94 52.00 -90.11
N PRO A 10 -19.07 52.43 -89.49
CA PRO A 10 -19.47 51.99 -88.16
C PRO A 10 -20.23 50.66 -88.24
N LEU A 11 -19.53 49.54 -88.07
CA LEU A 11 -20.20 48.34 -87.60
C LEU A 11 -20.86 48.66 -86.26
N GLN A 12 -22.18 48.45 -86.18
CA GLN A 12 -22.91 48.45 -84.92
C GLN A 12 -22.20 47.48 -83.94
N PRO A 13 -22.31 47.67 -82.61
CA PRO A 13 -21.86 46.65 -81.66
C PRO A 13 -22.63 45.35 -81.97
N GLU A 14 -21.99 44.43 -82.69
CA GLU A 14 -22.64 43.22 -83.15
C GLU A 14 -23.08 42.41 -81.94
N THR A 15 -24.32 41.91 -81.95
CA THR A 15 -24.82 41.12 -80.83
C THR A 15 -24.23 39.71 -80.87
N LEU A 16 -24.19 39.03 -79.71
CA LEU A 16 -23.64 37.67 -79.63
C LEU A 16 -24.36 36.73 -80.62
N GLU A 17 -25.67 36.90 -80.75
CA GLU A 17 -26.54 36.23 -81.72
C GLU A 17 -26.14 36.48 -83.19
N GLN A 18 -25.71 37.70 -83.54
CA GLN A 18 -25.22 38.01 -84.89
C GLN A 18 -23.88 37.30 -85.18
N ILE A 19 -22.97 37.26 -84.20
CA ILE A 19 -21.70 36.53 -84.30
C ILE A 19 -21.96 35.01 -84.39
N GLU A 20 -22.90 34.47 -83.61
CA GLU A 20 -23.28 33.05 -83.69
C GLU A 20 -23.90 32.68 -85.03
N LYS A 21 -24.73 33.56 -85.61
CA LYS A 21 -25.29 33.36 -86.95
C LYS A 21 -24.23 33.35 -88.05
N LYS A 22 -23.17 34.17 -87.92
CA LYS A 22 -21.99 34.13 -88.81
C LYS A 22 -21.20 32.83 -88.61
N LEU A 23 -20.98 32.40 -87.38
CA LEU A 23 -20.33 31.13 -87.06
C LEU A 23 -21.12 29.89 -87.51
N ALA A 24 -22.45 29.98 -87.64
CA ALA A 24 -23.25 28.91 -88.25
C ALA A 24 -22.98 28.74 -89.76
N GLN A 25 -22.53 29.81 -90.44
CA GLN A 25 -22.16 29.80 -91.87
C GLN A 25 -20.67 29.52 -92.08
N SER A 26 -19.82 30.00 -91.17
CA SER A 26 -18.36 29.80 -91.17
C SER A 26 -17.86 29.23 -89.82
N PRO A 27 -18.06 27.92 -89.54
CA PRO A 27 -17.84 27.36 -88.19
C PRO A 27 -16.40 27.34 -87.68
N ASN A 28 -15.42 27.56 -88.55
CA ASN A 28 -13.99 27.51 -88.21
C ASN A 28 -13.30 28.88 -88.42
N ASP A 29 -14.06 29.96 -88.53
CA ASP A 29 -13.50 31.32 -88.61
C ASP A 29 -12.96 31.75 -87.24
N THR A 30 -11.64 31.77 -87.10
CA THR A 30 -10.97 32.14 -85.84
C THR A 30 -11.16 33.61 -85.46
N GLY A 31 -11.46 34.49 -86.42
CA GLY A 31 -11.80 35.90 -86.17
C GLY A 31 -13.17 36.04 -85.51
N PHE A 32 -14.21 35.39 -86.05
CA PHE A 32 -15.53 35.38 -85.42
C PHE A 32 -15.54 34.61 -84.09
N LEU A 33 -14.75 33.53 -83.95
CA LEU A 33 -14.56 32.86 -82.66
C LEU A 33 -13.87 33.78 -81.64
N ALA A 34 -12.84 34.53 -82.02
CA ALA A 34 -12.15 35.46 -81.12
C ALA A 34 -13.07 36.59 -80.64
N THR A 35 -13.92 37.13 -81.53
CA THR A 35 -14.97 38.09 -81.17
C THR A 35 -15.98 37.44 -80.21
N LYS A 36 -16.45 36.22 -80.50
CA LYS A 36 -17.36 35.49 -79.61
C LYS A 36 -16.78 35.32 -78.20
N GLY A 37 -15.55 34.85 -78.08
CA GLY A 37 -14.88 34.67 -76.78
C GLY A 37 -14.69 35.98 -76.02
N ALA A 38 -14.38 37.08 -76.73
CA ALA A 38 -14.28 38.40 -76.13
C ALA A 38 -15.62 38.92 -75.59
N MET A 39 -16.72 38.68 -76.33
CA MET A 39 -18.07 39.05 -75.91
C MET A 39 -18.58 38.20 -74.73
N GLN A 40 -18.34 36.87 -74.76
CA GLN A 40 -18.67 35.99 -73.64
C GLN A 40 -17.94 36.42 -72.36
N ARG A 41 -16.65 36.73 -72.45
CA ARG A 41 -15.87 37.29 -71.34
C ARG A 41 -16.42 38.64 -70.83
N GLN A 42 -16.89 39.51 -71.73
CA GLN A 42 -17.53 40.77 -71.34
C GLN A 42 -18.90 40.56 -70.65
N ALA A 43 -19.59 39.47 -70.99
CA ALA A 43 -20.83 39.02 -70.35
C ALA A 43 -20.61 38.12 -69.11
N GLN A 44 -19.37 37.97 -68.65
CA GLN A 44 -18.97 37.05 -67.56
C GLN A 44 -19.29 35.56 -67.81
N ASP A 45 -19.60 35.16 -69.04
CA ASP A 45 -19.69 33.75 -69.45
C ASP A 45 -18.27 33.17 -69.63
N TYR A 46 -17.55 32.99 -68.51
CA TYR A 46 -16.17 32.50 -68.55
C TYR A 46 -16.08 31.04 -69.01
N THR A 47 -17.08 30.20 -68.68
CA THR A 47 -17.09 28.79 -69.11
C THR A 47 -17.39 28.64 -70.61
N GLY A 48 -18.28 29.47 -71.16
CA GLY A 48 -18.51 29.53 -72.60
C GLY A 48 -17.36 30.20 -73.35
N ALA A 49 -16.74 31.24 -72.79
CA ALA A 49 -15.52 31.83 -73.34
C ALA A 49 -14.38 30.81 -73.40
N ALA A 50 -14.17 30.00 -72.36
CA ALA A 50 -13.17 28.94 -72.33
C ALA A 50 -13.39 27.92 -73.48
N LYS A 51 -14.62 27.44 -73.68
CA LYS A 51 -14.98 26.55 -74.80
C LYS A 51 -14.72 27.19 -76.17
N THR A 52 -14.90 28.50 -76.30
CA THR A 52 -14.63 29.24 -77.53
C THR A 52 -13.12 29.39 -77.78
N TYR A 53 -12.32 29.72 -76.75
CA TYR A 53 -10.86 29.78 -76.89
C TYR A 53 -10.23 28.39 -77.09
N ASP A 54 -10.77 27.33 -76.47
CA ASP A 54 -10.41 25.94 -76.77
C ASP A 54 -10.58 25.60 -78.25
N ARG A 55 -11.70 26.01 -78.84
CA ARG A 55 -11.99 25.79 -80.26
C ARG A 55 -11.03 26.57 -81.16
N ILE A 56 -10.57 27.75 -80.75
CA ILE A 56 -9.51 28.49 -81.46
C ILE A 56 -8.19 27.73 -81.36
N LEU A 57 -7.77 27.28 -80.18
CA LEU A 57 -6.53 26.51 -80.01
C LEU A 57 -6.56 25.15 -80.72
N ALA A 58 -7.72 24.53 -80.90
CA ALA A 58 -7.86 23.32 -81.72
C ALA A 58 -7.65 23.57 -83.23
N LEU A 59 -7.90 24.80 -83.71
CA LEU A 59 -7.70 25.22 -85.10
C LEU A 59 -6.32 25.84 -85.33
N THR A 60 -5.80 26.56 -84.34
CA THR A 60 -4.50 27.25 -84.33
C THR A 60 -3.79 27.01 -82.99
N PRO A 61 -3.09 25.87 -82.82
CA PRO A 61 -2.46 25.48 -81.55
C PRO A 61 -1.45 26.48 -81.00
N ASP A 62 -0.79 27.22 -81.90
CA ASP A 62 0.28 28.18 -81.57
C ASP A 62 -0.22 29.59 -81.20
N ASP A 63 -1.54 29.85 -81.20
CA ASP A 63 -2.07 31.18 -80.85
C ASP A 63 -1.88 31.53 -79.36
N ALA A 64 -0.74 32.16 -79.07
CA ALA A 64 -0.38 32.65 -77.75
C ALA A 64 -1.41 33.65 -77.17
N ARG A 65 -2.14 34.40 -78.01
CA ARG A 65 -3.16 35.34 -77.54
C ARG A 65 -4.37 34.58 -76.99
N SER A 66 -4.89 33.61 -77.75
CA SER A 66 -6.00 32.77 -77.27
C SER A 66 -5.58 31.87 -76.10
N ARG A 67 -4.31 31.42 -76.04
CA ARG A 67 -3.77 30.69 -74.88
C ARG A 67 -3.79 31.53 -73.61
N ASN A 68 -3.28 32.76 -73.65
CA ASN A 68 -3.29 33.67 -72.50
C ASN A 68 -4.72 34.08 -72.10
N LEU A 69 -5.61 34.29 -73.07
CA LEU A 69 -7.03 34.57 -72.81
C LEU A 69 -7.74 33.35 -72.19
N LEU A 70 -7.44 32.13 -72.64
CA LEU A 70 -7.95 30.89 -72.07
C LEU A 70 -7.51 30.73 -70.60
N VAL A 71 -6.22 30.93 -70.30
CA VAL A 71 -5.71 30.92 -68.91
C VAL A 71 -6.47 31.91 -68.03
N MET A 72 -6.66 33.14 -68.52
CA MET A 72 -7.36 34.18 -67.76
C MET A 72 -8.86 33.86 -67.53
N VAL A 73 -9.57 33.29 -68.52
CA VAL A 73 -10.98 32.89 -68.30
C VAL A 73 -11.12 31.59 -67.53
N LEU A 74 -10.14 30.67 -67.57
CA LEU A 74 -10.11 29.50 -66.69
C LEU A 74 -9.89 29.91 -65.23
N HIS A 75 -8.99 30.87 -64.97
CA HIS A 75 -8.81 31.46 -63.65
C HIS A 75 -10.12 32.08 -63.14
N LYS A 76 -10.78 32.93 -63.94
CA LYS A 76 -12.05 33.57 -63.54
C LYS A 76 -13.21 32.58 -63.40
N ALA A 77 -13.31 31.58 -64.26
CA ALA A 77 -14.28 30.50 -64.09
C ALA A 77 -14.02 29.69 -62.81
N ALA A 78 -12.76 29.49 -62.43
CA ALA A 78 -12.39 28.79 -61.19
C ALA A 78 -12.69 29.64 -59.93
N GLU A 79 -12.49 30.95 -59.96
CA GLU A 79 -12.89 31.87 -58.88
C GLU A 79 -14.41 31.85 -58.60
N GLU A 80 -15.23 31.66 -59.64
CA GLU A 80 -16.69 31.61 -59.56
C GLU A 80 -17.26 30.19 -59.37
N SER A 81 -16.41 29.16 -59.27
CA SER A 81 -16.79 27.75 -59.15
C SER A 81 -16.64 27.23 -57.72
N ASP A 82 -17.48 26.26 -57.34
CA ASP A 82 -17.23 25.46 -56.13
C ASP A 82 -15.85 24.78 -56.20
N PRO A 83 -15.15 24.55 -55.07
CA PRO A 83 -13.78 24.04 -55.06
C PRO A 83 -13.53 22.76 -55.87
N ALA A 84 -14.49 21.83 -55.86
CA ALA A 84 -14.44 20.59 -56.63
C ALA A 84 -14.48 20.81 -58.16
N GLN A 85 -15.09 21.91 -58.62
CA GLN A 85 -15.16 22.32 -60.03
C GLN A 85 -14.03 23.30 -60.40
N ALA A 86 -13.53 24.07 -59.43
CA ALA A 86 -12.39 24.99 -59.59
C ALA A 86 -11.08 24.25 -59.87
N LEU A 87 -10.79 23.13 -59.18
CA LEU A 87 -9.52 22.41 -59.34
C LEU A 87 -9.23 21.95 -60.78
N PRO A 88 -10.15 21.28 -61.51
CA PRO A 88 -9.90 20.90 -62.91
C PRO A 88 -9.62 22.09 -63.84
N LEU A 89 -10.30 23.22 -63.62
CA LEU A 89 -10.09 24.46 -64.37
C LEU A 89 -8.72 25.05 -64.07
N MET A 90 -8.30 25.03 -62.81
CA MET A 90 -7.02 25.59 -62.36
C MET A 90 -5.82 24.73 -62.74
N ARG A 91 -5.89 23.40 -62.57
CA ARG A 91 -4.88 22.45 -63.11
C ARG A 91 -4.65 22.70 -64.60
N ARG A 92 -5.73 22.96 -65.34
CA ARG A 92 -5.65 23.30 -66.77
C ARG A 92 -5.03 24.66 -67.02
N ALA A 93 -5.40 25.71 -66.28
CA ALA A 93 -4.78 27.03 -66.37
C ALA A 93 -3.27 26.99 -66.12
N VAL A 94 -2.84 26.30 -65.05
CA VAL A 94 -1.43 26.09 -64.71
C VAL A 94 -0.71 25.27 -65.79
N SER A 95 -1.34 24.22 -66.36
CA SER A 95 -0.73 23.44 -67.45
C SER A 95 -0.50 24.23 -68.75
N LEU A 96 -1.28 25.29 -68.97
CA LEU A 96 -1.19 26.16 -70.16
C LEU A 96 -0.20 27.32 -69.96
N ALA A 97 0.12 27.67 -68.72
CA ALA A 97 1.07 28.73 -68.35
C ALA A 97 1.71 28.44 -66.97
N PRO A 98 2.65 27.47 -66.88
CA PRO A 98 3.25 27.08 -65.60
C PRO A 98 4.10 28.19 -64.95
N GLU A 99 4.65 29.10 -65.76
CA GLU A 99 5.43 30.27 -65.33
C GLU A 99 4.57 31.44 -64.81
N ALA A 100 3.24 31.31 -64.78
CA ALA A 100 2.35 32.41 -64.42
C ALA A 100 2.18 32.54 -62.88
N ASP A 101 3.07 33.29 -62.23
CA ASP A 101 3.09 33.49 -60.78
C ASP A 101 1.75 33.88 -60.15
N PHE A 102 0.90 34.64 -60.86
CA PHE A 102 -0.41 35.06 -60.37
C PHE A 102 -1.42 33.91 -60.20
N LEU A 103 -1.20 32.75 -60.83
CA LEU A 103 -2.03 31.56 -60.67
C LEU A 103 -1.69 30.81 -59.37
N LYS A 104 -0.48 30.94 -58.83
CA LYS A 104 0.02 30.11 -57.73
C LYS A 104 -0.87 30.19 -56.47
N PRO A 105 -1.28 31.36 -55.95
CA PRO A 105 -2.11 31.43 -54.76
C PRO A 105 -3.52 30.86 -54.99
N ALA A 106 -4.10 31.13 -56.16
CA ALA A 106 -5.41 30.59 -56.55
C ALA A 106 -5.36 29.06 -56.76
N TYR A 107 -4.23 28.52 -57.20
CA TYR A 107 -4.00 27.08 -57.31
C TYR A 107 -3.87 26.41 -55.96
N LEU A 108 -3.06 26.94 -55.03
CA LEU A 108 -2.99 26.45 -53.66
C LEU A 108 -4.36 26.48 -52.97
N THR A 109 -5.14 27.55 -53.17
CA THR A 109 -6.51 27.67 -52.66
C THR A 109 -7.45 26.60 -53.25
N ALA A 110 -7.39 26.37 -54.57
CA ALA A 110 -8.19 25.33 -55.22
C ALA A 110 -7.77 23.91 -54.81
N LEU A 111 -6.48 23.67 -54.55
CA LEU A 111 -5.94 22.40 -54.05
C LEU A 111 -6.40 22.13 -52.61
N HIS A 112 -6.34 23.13 -51.73
CA HIS A 112 -6.83 23.02 -50.35
C HIS A 112 -8.34 22.76 -50.32
N GLY A 113 -9.14 23.59 -51.00
CA GLY A 113 -10.60 23.46 -51.00
C GLY A 113 -11.13 22.17 -51.66
N SER A 114 -10.29 21.44 -52.41
CA SER A 114 -10.62 20.15 -53.02
C SER A 114 -10.03 18.94 -52.28
N GLY A 115 -9.32 19.15 -51.16
CA GLY A 115 -8.68 18.07 -50.38
C GLY A 115 -7.50 17.41 -51.10
N ALA A 116 -6.84 18.11 -52.03
CA ALA A 116 -5.74 17.57 -52.83
C ALA A 116 -4.38 17.65 -52.08
N THR A 117 -4.34 17.21 -50.82
CA THR A 117 -3.24 17.40 -49.85
C THR A 117 -1.83 17.15 -50.41
N SER A 118 -1.59 16.00 -51.07
CA SER A 118 -0.27 15.68 -51.64
C SER A 118 0.15 16.56 -52.82
N GLU A 119 -0.81 17.12 -53.57
CA GLU A 119 -0.54 18.05 -54.67
C GLU A 119 -0.39 19.49 -54.14
N LEU A 120 -1.09 19.84 -53.06
CA LEU A 120 -0.91 21.09 -52.31
C LEU A 120 0.52 21.23 -51.76
N VAL A 121 1.01 20.22 -51.06
CA VAL A 121 2.40 20.18 -50.54
C VAL A 121 3.40 20.37 -51.68
N LYS A 122 3.30 19.59 -52.77
CA LYS A 122 4.21 19.72 -53.93
C LYS A 122 4.12 21.07 -54.64
N ALA A 123 2.94 21.67 -54.71
CA ALA A 123 2.76 22.99 -55.30
C ALA A 123 3.38 24.10 -54.43
N TYR A 124 3.41 23.92 -53.10
CA TYR A 124 4.11 24.79 -52.16
C TYR A 124 5.64 24.59 -52.22
N GLU A 125 6.12 23.34 -52.24
CA GLU A 125 7.56 23.01 -52.40
C GLU A 125 8.15 23.54 -53.73
N GLY A 126 7.31 23.69 -54.76
CA GLY A 126 7.67 24.27 -56.05
C GLY A 126 7.67 25.81 -56.11
N LEU A 127 7.39 26.50 -55.00
CA LEU A 127 7.46 27.96 -54.94
C LEU A 127 8.93 28.45 -54.89
N PRO A 128 9.22 29.64 -55.46
CA PRO A 128 10.51 30.29 -55.26
C PRO A 128 10.79 30.58 -53.78
N GLU A 129 12.06 30.49 -53.39
CA GLU A 129 12.50 30.86 -52.03
C GLU A 129 12.14 32.32 -51.73
N GLY A 130 11.46 32.56 -50.61
CA GLY A 130 10.95 33.88 -50.22
C GLY A 130 9.61 34.29 -50.84
N TYR A 131 8.86 33.39 -51.47
CA TYR A 131 7.50 33.68 -51.95
C TYR A 131 6.52 33.86 -50.77
N GLU A 132 6.07 35.09 -50.53
CA GLU A 132 5.12 35.40 -49.44
C GLU A 132 3.71 34.86 -49.72
N LEU A 133 3.16 34.11 -48.75
CA LEU A 133 1.77 33.65 -48.74
C LEU A 133 0.99 34.26 -47.58
N PRO A 134 -0.34 34.47 -47.72
CA PRO A 134 -1.19 34.85 -46.59
C PRO A 134 -1.15 33.81 -45.47
N ALA A 135 -1.20 34.25 -44.20
CA ALA A 135 -1.13 33.36 -43.03
C ALA A 135 -2.16 32.21 -43.08
N ALA A 136 -3.40 32.49 -43.51
CA ALA A 136 -4.43 31.46 -43.68
C ALA A 136 -4.06 30.35 -44.69
N MET A 137 -3.28 30.68 -45.73
CA MET A 137 -2.74 29.69 -46.67
C MET A 137 -1.56 28.94 -46.06
N LEU A 138 -0.74 29.58 -45.22
CA LEU A 138 0.33 28.90 -44.48
C LEU A 138 -0.22 27.91 -43.45
N VAL A 139 -1.33 28.22 -42.76
CA VAL A 139 -2.06 27.26 -41.89
C VAL A 139 -2.50 26.05 -42.72
N ALA A 140 -3.24 26.28 -43.82
CA ALA A 140 -3.72 25.22 -44.68
C ALA A 140 -2.61 24.38 -45.36
N VAL A 141 -1.42 24.95 -45.57
CA VAL A 141 -0.22 24.20 -46.00
C VAL A 141 0.37 23.39 -44.85
N ALA A 142 0.46 23.94 -43.65
CA ALA A 142 0.96 23.23 -42.46
C ALA A 142 0.04 22.06 -42.06
N ASP A 143 -1.28 22.24 -42.13
CA ASP A 143 -2.28 21.17 -42.01
C ASP A 143 -2.00 20.06 -43.03
N ALA A 144 -1.75 20.43 -44.29
CA ALA A 144 -1.48 19.48 -45.36
C ALA A 144 -0.15 18.72 -45.20
N TYR A 145 0.90 19.37 -44.68
CA TYR A 145 2.13 18.69 -44.28
C TYR A 145 1.88 17.68 -43.14
N ARG A 146 1.04 18.05 -42.15
CA ARG A 146 0.68 17.17 -41.02
C ARG A 146 -0.12 15.95 -41.50
N GLU A 147 -1.13 16.16 -42.34
CA GLU A 147 -1.89 15.09 -43.01
C GLU A 147 -1.01 14.17 -43.88
N ALA A 148 0.02 14.72 -44.53
CA ALA A 148 0.98 13.96 -45.31
C ALA A 148 2.02 13.19 -44.46
N GLY A 149 1.98 13.32 -43.12
CA GLY A 149 2.94 12.70 -42.20
C GLY A 149 4.28 13.44 -42.07
N GLN A 150 4.44 14.59 -42.73
CA GLN A 150 5.62 15.46 -42.69
C GLN A 150 5.51 16.43 -41.50
N ARG A 151 5.58 15.85 -40.29
CA ARG A 151 5.25 16.50 -39.02
C ARG A 151 6.24 17.60 -38.61
N SER A 152 7.53 17.39 -38.87
CA SER A 152 8.58 18.38 -38.59
C SER A 152 8.46 19.62 -39.47
N GLU A 153 8.08 19.45 -40.74
CA GLU A 153 7.83 20.52 -41.71
C GLU A 153 6.58 21.32 -41.32
N ALA A 154 5.48 20.64 -40.95
CA ALA A 154 4.29 21.29 -40.41
C ALA A 154 4.61 22.16 -39.17
N ALA A 155 5.32 21.59 -38.20
CA ALA A 155 5.74 22.30 -36.98
C ALA A 155 6.66 23.50 -37.26
N ALA A 156 7.48 23.46 -38.32
CA ALA A 156 8.28 24.61 -38.75
C ALA A 156 7.41 25.75 -39.28
N ILE A 157 6.41 25.44 -40.12
CA ILE A 157 5.51 26.46 -40.70
C ILE A 157 4.63 27.10 -39.62
N TYR A 158 4.06 26.30 -38.69
CA TYR A 158 3.30 26.87 -37.56
C TYR A 158 4.14 27.80 -36.69
N ARG A 159 5.43 27.48 -36.44
CA ARG A 159 6.33 28.40 -35.74
C ARG A 159 6.52 29.72 -36.49
N THR A 160 6.69 29.70 -37.81
CA THR A 160 6.79 30.93 -38.62
C THR A 160 5.53 31.80 -38.51
N ILE A 161 4.34 31.18 -38.43
CA ILE A 161 3.08 31.92 -38.20
C ILE A 161 3.07 32.53 -36.80
N LEU A 162 3.44 31.76 -35.77
CA LEU A 162 3.47 32.21 -34.37
C LEU A 162 4.57 33.26 -34.08
N ASP A 163 5.66 33.28 -34.83
CA ASP A 163 6.68 34.34 -34.75
C ASP A 163 6.11 35.70 -35.22
N ALA A 164 5.18 35.69 -36.18
CA ALA A 164 4.49 36.88 -36.66
C ALA A 164 3.22 37.22 -35.85
N ALA A 165 2.50 36.20 -35.35
CA ALA A 165 1.25 36.31 -34.61
C ALA A 165 1.24 35.39 -33.37
N PRO A 166 1.93 35.75 -32.26
CA PRO A 166 2.12 34.85 -31.12
C PRO A 166 0.85 34.41 -30.38
N ALA A 167 -0.27 35.11 -30.59
CA ALA A 167 -1.57 34.80 -29.97
C ALA A 167 -2.52 34.02 -30.89
N ASP A 168 -2.07 33.61 -32.08
CA ASP A 168 -2.88 32.81 -33.01
C ASP A 168 -3.16 31.42 -32.41
N ALA A 169 -4.42 31.20 -32.02
CA ALA A 169 -4.85 29.98 -31.35
C ALA A 169 -4.83 28.76 -32.28
N ASP A 170 -5.10 28.95 -33.56
CA ASP A 170 -5.24 27.86 -34.52
C ASP A 170 -3.86 27.39 -34.98
N ALA A 171 -2.91 28.31 -35.21
CA ALA A 171 -1.50 27.98 -35.42
C ALA A 171 -0.83 27.38 -34.16
N GLY A 172 -1.22 27.84 -32.96
CA GLY A 172 -0.78 27.27 -31.68
C GLY A 172 -1.23 25.82 -31.47
N LEU A 173 -2.51 25.56 -31.74
CA LEU A 173 -3.09 24.21 -31.72
C LEU A 173 -2.43 23.31 -32.78
N GLY A 174 -2.26 23.81 -34.00
CA GLY A 174 -1.59 23.09 -35.09
C GLY A 174 -0.15 22.70 -34.77
N LEU A 175 0.62 23.60 -34.14
CA LEU A 175 1.98 23.29 -33.65
C LEU A 175 1.96 22.19 -32.59
N ALA A 176 1.09 22.28 -31.59
CA ALA A 176 1.00 21.29 -30.52
C ALA A 176 0.60 19.90 -31.06
N LEU A 177 -0.36 19.84 -31.99
CA LEU A 177 -0.77 18.59 -32.64
C LEU A 177 0.32 18.03 -33.55
N ALA A 178 1.05 18.86 -34.30
CA ALA A 178 2.17 18.40 -35.12
C ALA A 178 3.32 17.84 -34.27
N LEU A 179 3.59 18.41 -33.10
CA LEU A 179 4.59 17.90 -32.14
C LEU A 179 4.11 16.63 -31.43
N LEU A 180 2.81 16.51 -31.13
CA LEU A 180 2.22 15.28 -30.63
C LEU A 180 2.32 14.15 -31.67
N ASP A 181 1.95 14.43 -32.92
CA ASP A 181 2.06 13.49 -34.02
C ASP A 181 3.54 13.02 -34.19
N ASP A 182 4.52 13.91 -33.97
CA ASP A 182 5.97 13.62 -34.00
C ASP A 182 6.50 12.91 -32.73
N GLU A 183 5.63 12.49 -31.80
CA GLU A 183 5.95 11.86 -30.49
C GLU A 183 6.81 12.75 -29.56
N ARG A 184 6.86 14.06 -29.81
CA ARG A 184 7.64 15.06 -29.04
C ARG A 184 6.83 15.62 -27.87
N TYR A 185 6.37 14.75 -27.00
CA TYR A 185 5.43 15.09 -25.92
C TYR A 185 5.82 16.31 -25.06
N PRO A 186 7.09 16.51 -24.61
CA PRO A 186 7.43 17.68 -23.81
C PRO A 186 7.27 19.00 -24.57
N ASP A 187 7.69 19.04 -25.84
CA ASP A 187 7.59 20.22 -26.69
C ASP A 187 6.12 20.51 -27.03
N ALA A 188 5.30 19.47 -27.24
CA ALA A 188 3.87 19.58 -27.48
C ALA A 188 3.15 20.16 -26.25
N LEU A 189 3.52 19.71 -25.04
CA LEU A 189 2.97 20.19 -23.78
C LEU A 189 3.32 21.67 -23.52
N GLU A 190 4.58 22.07 -23.74
CA GLU A 190 5.00 23.48 -23.63
C GLU A 190 4.24 24.35 -24.64
N ALA A 191 4.13 23.91 -25.90
CA ALA A 191 3.43 24.63 -26.95
C ALA A 191 1.95 24.86 -26.59
N ILE A 192 1.20 23.80 -26.22
CA ILE A 192 -0.23 23.94 -25.91
C ILE A 192 -0.46 24.78 -24.65
N GLN A 193 0.35 24.62 -23.61
CA GLN A 193 0.25 25.42 -22.37
C GLN A 193 0.49 26.91 -22.64
N ARG A 194 1.47 27.24 -23.49
CA ARG A 194 1.71 28.62 -23.92
C ARG A 194 0.54 29.19 -24.73
N THR A 195 -0.05 28.41 -25.63
CA THR A 195 -1.24 28.83 -26.40
C THR A 195 -2.46 29.05 -25.49
N ILE A 196 -2.70 28.16 -24.52
CA ILE A 196 -3.76 28.31 -23.50
C ILE A 196 -3.55 29.57 -22.65
N GLY A 197 -2.31 29.86 -22.23
CA GLY A 197 -1.98 31.06 -21.45
C GLY A 197 -2.26 32.38 -22.18
N LEU A 198 -2.30 32.37 -23.52
CA LEU A 198 -2.67 33.52 -24.36
C LEU A 198 -4.15 33.49 -24.80
N ASN A 199 -4.78 32.32 -24.79
CA ASN A 199 -6.17 32.09 -25.21
C ASN A 199 -6.91 31.21 -24.17
N PRO A 200 -7.17 31.72 -22.96
CA PRO A 200 -7.78 30.93 -21.90
C PRO A 200 -9.21 30.47 -22.25
N GLN A 201 -9.64 29.36 -21.66
CA GLN A 201 -11.01 28.83 -21.73
C GLN A 201 -11.54 28.51 -23.14
N ARG A 202 -10.68 28.02 -24.05
CA ARG A 202 -11.12 27.37 -25.31
C ARG A 202 -11.15 25.84 -25.15
N PRO A 203 -12.32 25.17 -25.22
CA PRO A 203 -12.41 23.71 -25.09
C PRO A 203 -11.55 22.93 -26.09
N THR A 204 -11.36 23.44 -27.32
CA THR A 204 -10.49 22.78 -28.32
C THR A 204 -9.02 22.73 -27.93
N LEU A 205 -8.52 23.72 -27.17
CA LEU A 205 -7.14 23.73 -26.66
C LEU A 205 -6.99 22.78 -25.46
N LEU A 206 -8.00 22.73 -24.59
CA LEU A 206 -8.03 21.79 -23.46
C LEU A 206 -8.16 20.34 -23.93
N LEU A 207 -8.96 20.05 -24.97
CA LEU A 207 -9.05 18.72 -25.59
C LEU A 207 -7.69 18.27 -26.14
N ALA A 208 -6.92 19.18 -26.75
CA ALA A 208 -5.56 18.88 -27.21
C ALA A 208 -4.60 18.66 -26.04
N LEU A 209 -4.70 19.44 -24.95
CA LEU A 209 -3.92 19.22 -23.73
C LEU A 209 -4.21 17.83 -23.12
N ALA A 210 -5.48 17.45 -22.98
CA ALA A 210 -5.90 16.14 -22.50
C ALA A 210 -5.39 14.99 -23.39
N ALA A 211 -5.42 15.17 -24.72
CA ALA A 211 -4.87 14.19 -25.66
C ALA A 211 -3.34 14.03 -25.52
N ILE A 212 -2.60 15.15 -25.36
CA ILE A 212 -1.14 15.14 -25.16
C ILE A 212 -0.80 14.47 -23.81
N GLN A 213 -1.51 14.80 -22.74
CA GLN A 213 -1.36 14.15 -21.42
C GLN A 213 -1.66 12.64 -21.50
N TRP A 214 -2.73 12.22 -22.17
CA TRP A 214 -3.06 10.79 -22.33
C TRP A 214 -1.96 10.05 -23.09
N GLN A 215 -1.55 10.52 -24.27
CA GLN A 215 -0.55 9.82 -25.09
C GLN A 215 0.85 9.82 -24.45
N SER A 216 1.20 10.87 -23.69
CA SER A 216 2.44 10.88 -22.88
C SER A 216 2.40 10.00 -21.62
N GLY A 217 1.26 9.35 -21.34
CA GLY A 217 1.07 8.44 -20.20
C GLY A 217 0.49 9.07 -18.93
N GLY A 218 0.34 10.40 -18.89
CA GLY A 218 -0.27 11.17 -17.80
C GLY A 218 -1.80 11.04 -17.74
N ARG A 219 -2.29 9.80 -17.61
CA ARG A 219 -3.73 9.47 -17.71
C ARG A 219 -4.61 10.19 -16.69
N VAL A 220 -4.15 10.39 -15.45
CA VAL A 220 -4.93 11.11 -14.43
C VAL A 220 -5.08 12.59 -14.78
N LEU A 221 -4.01 13.26 -15.22
CA LEU A 221 -4.06 14.66 -15.66
C LEU A 221 -5.04 14.88 -16.82
N ALA A 222 -5.12 13.89 -17.74
CA ALA A 222 -6.08 13.92 -18.83
C ALA A 222 -7.53 13.81 -18.32
N LEU A 223 -7.81 13.03 -17.27
CA LEU A 223 -9.14 13.01 -16.62
C LEU A 223 -9.46 14.39 -16.00
N ASP A 224 -8.52 14.98 -15.27
CA ASP A 224 -8.70 16.30 -14.63
C ASP A 224 -8.98 17.39 -15.70
N THR A 225 -8.27 17.34 -16.83
CA THR A 225 -8.47 18.28 -17.95
C THR A 225 -9.79 18.01 -18.69
N PHE A 226 -10.25 16.75 -18.77
CA PHE A 226 -11.61 16.46 -19.24
C PHE A 226 -12.68 16.99 -18.28
N ASP A 227 -12.46 16.95 -16.97
CA ASP A 227 -13.37 17.55 -15.99
C ASP A 227 -13.40 19.08 -16.10
N GLU A 228 -12.27 19.77 -16.28
CA GLU A 228 -12.24 21.22 -16.56
C GLU A 228 -13.08 21.57 -17.82
N ILE A 229 -13.00 20.76 -18.87
CA ILE A 229 -13.83 20.96 -20.08
C ILE A 229 -15.31 20.78 -19.76
N LEU A 230 -15.69 19.81 -18.93
CA LEU A 230 -17.09 19.53 -18.56
C LEU A 230 -17.65 20.53 -17.53
N GLU A 231 -16.80 21.21 -16.75
CA GLU A 231 -17.20 22.37 -15.95
C GLU A 231 -17.50 23.60 -16.83
N LEU A 232 -16.70 23.84 -17.86
CA LEU A 232 -16.87 24.95 -18.80
C LEU A 232 -18.03 24.71 -19.79
N ASP A 233 -18.15 23.49 -20.30
CA ASP A 233 -19.18 23.04 -21.24
C ASP A 233 -19.65 21.62 -20.86
N PRO A 234 -20.66 21.49 -19.99
CA PRO A 234 -21.25 20.19 -19.62
C PRO A 234 -21.88 19.42 -20.78
N GLN A 235 -22.00 20.03 -21.97
CA GLN A 235 -22.50 19.41 -23.19
C GLN A 235 -21.39 19.05 -24.20
N ASN A 236 -20.12 19.14 -23.80
CA ASN A 236 -18.99 18.80 -24.65
C ASN A 236 -18.92 17.28 -24.92
N ALA A 237 -19.53 16.84 -26.02
CA ALA A 237 -19.57 15.44 -26.38
C ALA A 237 -18.18 14.80 -26.48
N ASP A 238 -17.19 15.48 -27.06
CA ASP A 238 -15.85 14.91 -27.24
C ASP A 238 -15.17 14.64 -25.89
N ALA A 239 -15.26 15.56 -24.93
CA ALA A 239 -14.74 15.34 -23.58
C ALA A 239 -15.45 14.17 -22.86
N VAL A 240 -16.78 14.08 -22.93
CA VAL A 240 -17.53 12.93 -22.35
C VAL A 240 -17.06 11.60 -22.94
N ASN A 241 -16.96 11.52 -24.27
CA ASN A 241 -16.62 10.28 -24.97
C ASN A 241 -15.15 9.87 -24.73
N LEU A 242 -14.22 10.83 -24.76
CA LEU A 242 -12.80 10.57 -24.51
C LEU A 242 -12.52 10.24 -23.05
N LYS A 243 -13.17 10.92 -22.09
CA LYS A 243 -13.09 10.59 -20.66
C LYS A 243 -13.58 9.16 -20.40
N ALA A 244 -14.75 8.80 -20.92
CA ALA A 244 -15.31 7.45 -20.77
C ALA A 244 -14.42 6.36 -21.39
N GLN A 245 -13.79 6.62 -22.55
CA GLN A 245 -12.84 5.69 -23.17
C GLN A 245 -11.56 5.54 -22.34
N LEU A 246 -10.97 6.66 -21.88
CA LEU A 246 -9.78 6.64 -21.03
C LEU A 246 -10.01 5.87 -19.72
N LEU A 247 -11.19 6.02 -19.12
CA LEU A 247 -11.60 5.25 -17.94
C LEU A 247 -11.71 3.75 -18.23
N CYS A 248 -12.23 3.36 -19.41
CA CYS A 248 -12.22 1.97 -19.87
C CYS A 248 -10.80 1.43 -20.04
N ASP A 249 -9.90 2.19 -20.69
CA ASP A 249 -8.49 1.84 -20.89
C ASP A 249 -7.70 1.74 -19.57
N MET A 250 -8.19 2.36 -18.50
CA MET A 250 -7.68 2.24 -17.12
C MET A 250 -8.34 1.11 -16.31
N GLY A 251 -9.36 0.43 -16.85
CA GLY A 251 -10.14 -0.58 -16.14
C GLY A 251 -11.11 -0.02 -15.08
N CYS A 252 -11.35 1.30 -15.08
CA CYS A 252 -12.24 2.00 -14.14
C CYS A 252 -13.65 2.07 -14.72
N ILE A 253 -14.27 0.89 -14.88
CA ILE A 253 -15.46 0.72 -15.72
C ILE A 253 -16.70 1.39 -15.11
N SER A 254 -16.83 1.47 -13.78
CA SER A 254 -18.02 2.07 -13.15
C SER A 254 -17.97 3.60 -13.20
N LEU A 255 -16.79 4.20 -13.05
CA LEU A 255 -16.56 5.62 -13.40
C LEU A 255 -16.93 5.91 -14.86
N ALA A 256 -16.51 5.04 -15.80
CA ALA A 256 -16.89 5.21 -17.20
C ALA A 256 -18.41 5.19 -17.37
N GLN A 257 -19.09 4.26 -16.70
CA GLN A 257 -20.56 4.17 -16.67
C GLN A 257 -21.23 5.37 -16.00
N GLU A 258 -20.65 5.98 -14.98
CA GLU A 258 -21.18 7.20 -14.35
C GLU A 258 -21.09 8.40 -15.30
N VAL A 259 -19.95 8.60 -15.95
CA VAL A 259 -19.78 9.61 -17.02
C VAL A 259 -20.78 9.39 -18.16
N VAL A 260 -20.91 8.14 -18.63
CA VAL A 260 -21.92 7.70 -19.61
C VAL A 260 -23.34 8.06 -19.16
N THR A 261 -23.69 7.82 -17.89
CA THR A 261 -25.06 7.95 -17.38
C THR A 261 -25.43 9.41 -17.13
N ALA A 262 -24.52 10.19 -16.55
CA ALA A 262 -24.69 11.63 -16.32
C ALA A 262 -24.85 12.41 -17.64
N HIS A 263 -24.13 11.99 -18.69
CA HIS A 263 -24.10 12.66 -19.99
C HIS A 263 -24.74 11.84 -21.13
N ALA A 264 -25.68 10.93 -20.80
CA ALA A 264 -26.28 9.97 -21.74
C ALA A 264 -26.80 10.54 -23.09
N PRO A 265 -27.31 11.79 -23.19
CA PRO A 265 -27.71 12.37 -24.48
C PRO A 265 -26.57 12.67 -25.47
N LEU A 266 -25.32 12.72 -24.99
CA LEU A 266 -24.16 13.29 -25.71
C LEU A 266 -23.20 12.23 -26.27
N MET A 267 -23.53 10.95 -26.09
CA MET A 267 -22.58 9.86 -26.28
C MET A 267 -22.85 9.04 -27.54
N TRP A 268 -21.78 8.67 -28.26
CA TRP A 268 -21.87 7.87 -29.47
C TRP A 268 -22.08 6.39 -29.17
N VAL A 269 -22.81 5.69 -30.06
CA VAL A 269 -23.14 4.26 -29.94
C VAL A 269 -21.89 3.37 -29.76
N HIS A 270 -20.73 3.77 -30.30
CA HIS A 270 -19.50 3.00 -30.19
C HIS A 270 -18.92 3.01 -28.77
N VAL A 271 -18.79 4.19 -28.14
CA VAL A 271 -18.29 4.31 -26.76
C VAL A 271 -19.26 3.64 -25.79
N ARG A 272 -20.58 3.82 -25.99
CA ARG A 272 -21.60 3.09 -25.24
C ARG A 272 -21.37 1.58 -25.28
N ARG A 273 -21.23 1.04 -26.48
CA ARG A 273 -21.03 -0.39 -26.70
C ARG A 273 -19.67 -0.86 -26.18
N HIS A 274 -18.64 -0.02 -26.19
CA HIS A 274 -17.35 -0.34 -25.60
C HIS A 274 -17.45 -0.42 -24.07
N VAL A 275 -18.10 0.54 -23.41
CA VAL A 275 -18.39 0.46 -21.97
C VAL A 275 -19.23 -0.77 -21.65
N GLU A 276 -20.33 -1.02 -22.38
CA GLU A 276 -21.19 -2.20 -22.21
C GLU A 276 -20.43 -3.53 -22.47
N SER A 277 -19.49 -3.58 -23.43
CA SER A 277 -18.65 -4.77 -23.71
C SER A 277 -17.58 -4.96 -22.64
N SER A 278 -16.86 -3.91 -22.27
CA SER A 278 -15.85 -3.94 -21.21
C SER A 278 -16.46 -4.24 -19.84
N MET A 279 -17.71 -3.83 -19.58
CA MET A 279 -18.50 -4.30 -18.44
C MET A 279 -18.77 -5.81 -18.53
N ALA A 280 -19.26 -6.30 -19.67
CA ALA A 280 -19.55 -7.72 -19.86
C ALA A 280 -18.28 -8.60 -19.79
N GLU A 281 -17.15 -8.11 -20.30
CA GLU A 281 -15.85 -8.76 -20.28
C GLU A 281 -15.21 -8.71 -18.88
N ALA A 282 -15.28 -7.59 -18.17
CA ALA A 282 -14.86 -7.50 -16.77
C ALA A 282 -15.69 -8.44 -15.89
N GLN A 283 -17.02 -8.46 -16.07
CA GLN A 283 -17.93 -9.36 -15.37
C GLN A 283 -17.70 -10.83 -15.75
N ALA A 284 -17.34 -11.13 -17.01
CA ALA A 284 -17.02 -12.49 -17.45
C ALA A 284 -15.67 -12.94 -16.89
N ALA A 285 -14.62 -12.11 -16.95
CA ALA A 285 -13.31 -12.40 -16.35
C ALA A 285 -13.41 -12.59 -14.83
N TRP A 286 -14.25 -11.81 -14.16
CA TRP A 286 -14.62 -11.99 -12.74
C TRP A 286 -15.29 -13.34 -12.48
N ASN A 287 -16.11 -13.83 -13.41
CA ASN A 287 -16.78 -15.13 -13.29
C ASN A 287 -15.89 -16.32 -13.69
N GLU A 288 -14.90 -16.12 -14.56
CA GLU A 288 -14.04 -17.18 -15.12
C GLU A 288 -12.77 -17.46 -14.29
N THR A 289 -12.27 -16.51 -13.48
CA THR A 289 -11.08 -16.71 -12.63
C THR A 289 -11.29 -17.70 -11.48
N GLY A 290 -12.52 -18.16 -11.23
CA GLY A 290 -12.79 -19.34 -10.41
C GLY A 290 -12.80 -19.13 -8.90
N GLU A 291 -12.38 -17.95 -8.43
CA GLU A 291 -13.05 -17.37 -7.28
C GLU A 291 -14.29 -16.65 -7.83
N LYS A 292 -15.49 -17.08 -7.38
CA LYS A 292 -16.39 -16.03 -6.92
C LYS A 292 -15.53 -15.25 -5.94
N ALA A 293 -15.26 -13.98 -6.19
CA ALA A 293 -15.00 -13.10 -5.08
C ALA A 293 -16.26 -13.22 -4.21
N GLU A 294 -16.17 -14.08 -3.17
CA GLU A 294 -17.06 -13.96 -2.03
C GLU A 294 -17.02 -12.49 -1.68
N PRO A 295 -18.18 -11.83 -1.45
CA PRO A 295 -18.16 -10.49 -0.90
C PRO A 295 -17.17 -10.52 0.26
N LEU A 296 -16.23 -9.58 0.25
CA LEU A 296 -15.24 -9.50 1.32
C LEU A 296 -16.03 -9.47 2.64
N PRO A 297 -15.61 -10.25 3.66
CA PRO A 297 -16.44 -10.49 4.82
C PRO A 297 -16.94 -9.15 5.36
N GLU A 298 -18.26 -9.03 5.52
CA GLU A 298 -18.89 -7.81 6.04
C GLU A 298 -18.22 -7.48 7.38
N PHE A 299 -17.54 -6.34 7.44
CA PHE A 299 -16.93 -5.89 8.69
C PHE A 299 -18.03 -5.40 9.61
N GLU A 300 -18.02 -5.85 10.86
CA GLU A 300 -19.00 -5.43 11.86
C GLU A 300 -18.85 -3.92 12.14
N PRO A 301 -19.89 -3.24 12.67
CA PRO A 301 -19.78 -1.85 13.10
C PRO A 301 -18.58 -1.64 14.04
N ASP A 302 -17.86 -0.54 13.83
CA ASP A 302 -16.61 -0.18 14.52
C ASP A 302 -15.36 -1.03 14.19
N GLU A 303 -15.45 -2.00 13.27
CA GLU A 303 -14.29 -2.60 12.59
C GLU A 303 -13.85 -1.73 11.38
N LEU A 304 -12.53 -1.57 11.20
CA LEU A 304 -11.92 -0.63 10.26
C LEU A 304 -10.76 -1.25 9.45
N LEU A 305 -10.78 -1.10 8.12
CA LEU A 305 -9.62 -1.37 7.26
C LEU A 305 -8.80 -0.09 7.07
N ALA A 306 -7.66 0.02 7.74
CA ALA A 306 -6.75 1.16 7.55
C ALA A 306 -5.63 0.83 6.55
N LEU A 307 -5.56 1.58 5.45
CA LEU A 307 -4.60 1.36 4.36
C LEU A 307 -3.47 2.40 4.40
N CYS A 308 -2.23 1.93 4.30
CA CYS A 308 -1.03 2.76 4.27
C CYS A 308 -0.40 2.74 2.87
N TYR A 309 -0.58 3.83 2.14
CA TYR A 309 0.17 4.16 0.94
C TYR A 309 1.39 5.03 1.30
N TYR A 310 2.28 5.20 0.34
CA TYR A 310 3.47 6.03 0.47
C TYR A 310 3.49 7.03 -0.69
N ASP A 311 4.25 6.76 -1.76
CA ASP A 311 4.30 7.58 -2.96
C ASP A 311 3.32 7.06 -4.03
N VAL A 312 2.78 7.98 -4.83
CA VAL A 312 1.95 7.68 -6.00
C VAL A 312 2.51 8.45 -7.20
N ALA A 313 2.83 7.75 -8.29
CA ALA A 313 3.52 8.32 -9.46
C ALA A 313 2.90 7.89 -10.79
N ASP A 314 3.21 8.58 -11.89
CA ASP A 314 2.65 8.28 -13.22
C ASP A 314 2.92 6.83 -13.71
N LEU A 315 4.11 6.29 -13.43
CA LEU A 315 4.57 4.99 -13.95
C LEU A 315 4.79 3.97 -12.84
N GLU A 316 4.67 2.68 -13.19
CA GLU A 316 5.08 1.58 -12.29
C GLU A 316 6.59 1.68 -11.98
N SER A 317 6.94 1.49 -10.71
CA SER A 317 8.31 1.59 -10.21
C SER A 317 8.74 0.30 -9.53
N ARG A 318 10.05 0.08 -9.43
CA ARG A 318 10.63 -1.04 -8.68
C ARG A 318 10.73 -0.76 -7.18
N ALA A 319 10.56 0.50 -6.76
CA ALA A 319 10.54 0.86 -5.35
C ALA A 319 9.29 0.30 -4.67
N ALA A 320 9.45 -0.32 -3.50
CA ALA A 320 8.34 -0.93 -2.77
C ALA A 320 7.27 0.08 -2.32
N THR A 321 7.69 1.32 -2.07
CA THR A 321 6.86 2.44 -1.60
C THR A 321 6.15 3.20 -2.72
N VAL A 322 6.23 2.78 -3.98
CA VAL A 322 5.57 3.48 -5.09
C VAL A 322 4.42 2.64 -5.63
N VAL A 323 3.24 3.25 -5.69
CA VAL A 323 2.07 2.75 -6.42
C VAL A 323 1.90 3.62 -7.65
N SER A 324 1.63 3.06 -8.84
CA SER A 324 1.31 3.93 -9.98
C SER A 324 -0.08 4.54 -9.82
N SER A 325 -0.29 5.75 -10.34
CA SER A 325 -1.57 6.48 -10.27
C SER A 325 -2.74 5.66 -10.83
N ILE A 326 -2.50 4.86 -11.88
CA ILE A 326 -3.45 3.90 -12.44
C ILE A 326 -3.78 2.79 -11.42
N ARG A 327 -2.79 2.20 -10.73
CA ARG A 327 -3.03 1.15 -9.71
C ARG A 327 -3.77 1.70 -8.51
N PHE A 328 -3.40 2.90 -8.06
CA PHE A 328 -4.09 3.59 -6.98
C PHE A 328 -5.56 3.83 -7.31
N LEU A 329 -5.87 4.38 -8.49
CA LEU A 329 -7.26 4.59 -8.93
C LEU A 329 -8.04 3.26 -9.03
N GLN A 330 -7.41 2.20 -9.55
CA GLN A 330 -8.00 0.85 -9.59
C GLN A 330 -8.33 0.30 -8.19
N HIS A 331 -7.52 0.56 -7.17
CA HIS A 331 -7.82 0.16 -5.79
C HIS A 331 -9.00 0.93 -5.20
N ILE A 332 -9.05 2.25 -5.43
CA ILE A 332 -10.13 3.10 -4.94
C ILE A 332 -11.47 2.72 -5.59
N GLU A 333 -11.48 2.54 -6.90
CA GLU A 333 -12.65 2.07 -7.65
C GLU A 333 -13.11 0.68 -7.18
N TYR A 334 -12.17 -0.24 -6.91
CA TYR A 334 -12.51 -1.56 -6.35
C TYR A 334 -13.25 -1.43 -5.01
N LEU A 335 -12.70 -0.68 -4.04
CA LEU A 335 -13.32 -0.52 -2.73
C LEU A 335 -14.72 0.10 -2.87
N ARG A 336 -14.82 1.21 -3.61
CA ARG A 336 -16.07 1.96 -3.84
C ARG A 336 -17.19 1.12 -4.46
N THR A 337 -16.84 0.16 -5.33
CA THR A 337 -17.80 -0.74 -5.99
C THR A 337 -18.18 -1.98 -5.17
N HIS A 338 -17.58 -2.15 -3.98
CA HIS A 338 -17.79 -3.29 -3.08
C HIS A 338 -18.24 -2.84 -1.68
N ASP A 339 -19.08 -1.79 -1.64
CA ASP A 339 -19.75 -1.28 -0.44
C ASP A 339 -18.80 -0.88 0.71
N TYR A 340 -17.55 -0.51 0.39
CA TYR A 340 -16.60 0.05 1.37
C TYR A 340 -16.84 1.54 1.60
N ASN A 341 -16.88 1.92 2.88
CA ASN A 341 -17.22 3.27 3.31
C ASN A 341 -15.97 4.02 3.79
N PHE A 342 -15.48 4.99 3.00
CA PHE A 342 -14.31 5.77 3.38
C PHE A 342 -14.62 6.73 4.55
N VAL A 343 -13.86 6.63 5.64
CA VAL A 343 -14.05 7.40 6.87
C VAL A 343 -12.87 8.33 7.15
N SER A 344 -13.14 9.47 7.76
CA SER A 344 -12.12 10.46 8.13
C SER A 344 -11.48 10.13 9.48
N ALA A 345 -10.32 10.75 9.74
CA ALA A 345 -9.72 10.75 11.07
C ALA A 345 -10.65 11.34 12.16
N GLY A 346 -11.62 12.18 11.78
CA GLY A 346 -12.62 12.73 12.70
C GLY A 346 -13.64 11.68 13.12
N ASP A 347 -14.13 10.89 12.17
CA ASP A 347 -15.14 9.85 12.39
C ASP A 347 -14.58 8.74 13.28
N VAL A 348 -13.35 8.28 13.00
CA VAL A 348 -12.64 7.29 13.85
C VAL A 348 -12.46 7.81 15.29
N VAL A 349 -12.16 9.11 15.48
CA VAL A 349 -12.05 9.73 16.81
C VAL A 349 -13.41 9.87 17.52
N ALA A 350 -14.49 10.05 16.76
CA ALA A 350 -15.85 10.15 17.30
C ALA A 350 -16.39 8.77 17.72
N ALA A 351 -16.16 7.75 16.88
CA ALA A 351 -16.46 6.35 17.18
C ALA A 351 -15.72 5.84 18.42
N ARG A 352 -14.42 6.11 18.53
CA ARG A 352 -13.63 5.80 19.73
C ARG A 352 -14.20 6.39 21.03
N ARG A 353 -14.93 7.51 20.94
CA ARG A 353 -15.59 8.16 22.10
C ARG A 353 -17.02 7.69 22.34
N GLY A 354 -17.55 6.82 21.50
CA GLY A 354 -18.96 6.42 21.51
C GLY A 354 -19.92 7.56 21.10
N GLU A 355 -19.46 8.53 20.29
CA GLU A 355 -20.31 9.60 19.78
C GLU A 355 -21.24 9.09 18.66
N HIS A 356 -20.76 8.17 17.81
CA HIS A 356 -21.51 7.36 16.83
C HIS A 356 -20.60 6.23 16.32
N SER A 357 -21.14 5.06 15.97
CA SER A 357 -20.32 3.98 15.38
C SER A 357 -19.88 4.30 13.95
N LEU A 358 -18.77 3.69 13.52
CA LEU A 358 -18.37 3.64 12.12
C LEU A 358 -19.39 2.85 11.27
N PRO A 359 -19.53 3.17 9.98
CA PRO A 359 -20.30 2.35 9.05
C PRO A 359 -19.65 0.98 8.83
N ASP A 360 -20.45 -0.01 8.45
CA ASP A 360 -19.99 -1.31 7.97
C ASP A 360 -18.95 -1.13 6.84
N ASN A 361 -17.98 -2.04 6.75
CA ASN A 361 -16.88 -1.98 5.77
C ASN A 361 -16.12 -0.63 5.76
N ALA A 362 -15.87 -0.03 6.93
CA ALA A 362 -15.15 1.24 7.02
C ALA A 362 -13.71 1.16 6.48
N VAL A 363 -13.26 2.20 5.77
CA VAL A 363 -11.88 2.33 5.25
C VAL A 363 -11.26 3.65 5.67
N LEU A 364 -10.09 3.58 6.33
CA LEU A 364 -9.25 4.75 6.61
C LEU A 364 -8.08 4.78 5.63
N LEU A 365 -8.08 5.74 4.71
CA LEU A 365 -7.03 5.91 3.72
C LEU A 365 -5.90 6.81 4.26
N THR A 366 -4.66 6.35 4.20
CA THR A 366 -3.50 7.06 4.74
C THR A 366 -2.30 7.05 3.79
N PHE A 367 -1.53 8.14 3.77
CA PHE A 367 -0.33 8.33 2.95
C PHE A 367 0.84 8.82 3.81
N ASP A 368 1.94 8.10 3.79
CA ASP A 368 3.11 8.37 4.62
C ASP A 368 4.20 9.20 3.90
N HIS A 369 5.11 9.77 4.70
CA HIS A 369 6.34 10.49 4.35
C HIS A 369 6.18 11.86 3.68
N GLY A 370 5.03 12.14 3.06
CA GLY A 370 4.73 13.45 2.47
C GLY A 370 5.31 13.65 1.07
N TYR A 371 5.25 12.63 0.21
CA TYR A 371 5.68 12.70 -1.18
C TYR A 371 4.89 13.72 -2.02
N ALA A 372 5.57 14.44 -2.92
CA ALA A 372 4.93 15.39 -3.82
C ALA A 372 4.00 14.73 -4.84
N GLY A 373 4.18 13.43 -5.12
CA GLY A 373 3.26 12.64 -5.95
C GLY A 373 1.82 12.63 -5.42
N ILE A 374 1.62 12.80 -4.10
CA ILE A 374 0.31 12.87 -3.46
C ILE A 374 -0.49 14.07 -4.01
N ILE A 375 0.12 15.26 -4.11
CA ILE A 375 -0.53 16.46 -4.67
C ILE A 375 -1.04 16.19 -6.09
N LYS A 376 -0.17 15.61 -6.94
CA LYS A 376 -0.41 15.45 -8.38
C LYS A 376 -1.33 14.27 -8.73
N HIS A 377 -1.37 13.22 -7.90
CA HIS A 377 -2.00 11.94 -8.27
C HIS A 377 -3.03 11.40 -7.28
N VAL A 378 -3.03 11.90 -6.05
CA VAL A 378 -3.96 11.45 -4.99
C VAL A 378 -5.06 12.49 -4.78
N ILE A 379 -4.71 13.77 -4.59
CA ILE A 379 -5.69 14.82 -4.28
C ILE A 379 -6.83 14.92 -5.31
N PRO A 380 -6.59 14.91 -6.64
CA PRO A 380 -7.69 14.93 -7.61
C PRO A 380 -8.65 13.74 -7.47
N VAL A 381 -8.13 12.55 -7.17
CA VAL A 381 -8.93 11.33 -6.94
C VAL A 381 -9.74 11.44 -5.63
N LEU A 382 -9.16 12.02 -4.57
CA LEU A 382 -9.89 12.27 -3.33
C LEU A 382 -11.04 13.27 -3.56
N GLU A 383 -10.78 14.34 -4.30
CA GLU A 383 -11.78 15.37 -4.61
C GLU A 383 -12.92 14.84 -5.47
N LEU A 384 -12.59 14.11 -6.55
CA LEU A 384 -13.54 13.47 -7.46
C LEU A 384 -14.54 12.58 -6.73
N TYR A 385 -14.07 11.78 -5.77
CA TYR A 385 -14.89 10.83 -5.02
C TYR A 385 -15.34 11.32 -3.63
N ASN A 386 -14.95 12.53 -3.23
CA ASN A 386 -15.17 13.05 -1.88
C ASN A 386 -14.59 12.13 -0.76
N ILE A 387 -13.44 11.48 -1.01
CA ILE A 387 -12.82 10.53 -0.08
C ILE A 387 -11.95 11.28 0.94
N PRO A 388 -12.21 11.14 2.26
CA PRO A 388 -11.31 11.66 3.27
C PRO A 388 -10.03 10.81 3.38
N ALA A 389 -8.90 11.45 3.68
CA ALA A 389 -7.62 10.77 3.89
C ALA A 389 -6.76 11.43 4.96
N ILE A 390 -5.79 10.68 5.47
CA ILE A 390 -4.69 11.21 6.29
C ILE A 390 -3.45 11.30 5.41
N VAL A 391 -2.79 12.45 5.38
CA VAL A 391 -1.47 12.60 4.76
C VAL A 391 -0.50 12.98 5.87
N SER A 392 0.43 12.10 6.22
CA SER A 392 1.49 12.42 7.19
C SER A 392 2.74 12.95 6.49
N VAL A 393 3.46 13.79 7.22
CA VAL A 393 4.69 14.43 6.77
C VAL A 393 5.77 14.23 7.82
N CYS A 394 7.03 14.12 7.39
CA CYS A 394 8.19 14.15 8.28
C CYS A 394 8.87 15.53 8.22
N PRO A 395 8.63 16.45 9.18
CA PRO A 395 9.08 17.84 9.11
C PRO A 395 10.59 18.02 8.91
N ALA A 396 11.39 17.13 9.50
CA ALA A 396 12.84 17.24 9.42
C ALA A 396 13.38 16.87 8.03
N TRP A 397 12.75 15.93 7.32
CA TRP A 397 13.12 15.59 5.94
C TRP A 397 12.78 16.73 4.96
N ILE A 398 11.69 17.44 5.21
CA ILE A 398 11.27 18.61 4.41
C ILE A 398 12.20 19.82 4.68
N GLU A 399 12.62 20.01 5.94
CA GLU A 399 13.45 21.13 6.36
C GLU A 399 14.95 20.94 6.06
N ASN A 400 15.50 19.76 6.33
CA ASN A 400 16.94 19.47 6.27
C ASN A 400 17.35 18.66 5.02
N GLY A 401 16.38 18.08 4.32
CA GLY A 401 16.57 17.18 3.19
C GLY A 401 16.22 15.72 3.52
N PRO A 402 15.63 14.97 2.56
CA PRO A 402 15.30 13.56 2.73
C PRO A 402 16.53 12.65 2.86
N PRO A 403 16.44 11.49 3.54
CA PRO A 403 17.41 10.41 3.38
C PRO A 403 17.49 9.93 1.92
N MET A 404 18.67 9.46 1.50
CA MET A 404 18.99 9.20 0.08
C MET A 404 18.20 8.06 -0.59
N ASP A 405 17.48 7.25 0.17
CA ASP A 405 16.79 6.03 -0.26
C ASP A 405 15.28 6.20 -0.49
N LEU A 406 14.74 7.40 -0.28
CA LEU A 406 13.34 7.72 -0.61
C LEU A 406 13.09 7.66 -2.13
N SER A 407 11.95 7.09 -2.50
CA SER A 407 11.59 6.76 -3.89
C SER A 407 11.23 7.92 -4.81
N GLY A 408 11.05 9.13 -4.26
CA GLY A 408 10.52 10.29 -4.97
C GLY A 408 10.70 11.59 -4.15
N PRO A 409 10.45 12.76 -4.77
CA PRO A 409 10.55 14.05 -4.09
C PRO A 409 9.48 14.21 -3.01
N LEU A 410 9.82 14.92 -1.93
CA LEU A 410 8.87 15.33 -0.88
C LEU A 410 8.22 16.67 -1.22
N MET A 411 7.03 16.92 -0.66
CA MET A 411 6.35 18.20 -0.75
C MET A 411 7.14 19.34 -0.09
N SER A 412 7.01 20.53 -0.65
CA SER A 412 7.44 21.79 -0.05
C SER A 412 6.54 22.21 1.11
N TRP A 413 7.03 23.13 1.95
CA TRP A 413 6.23 23.74 3.02
C TRP A 413 5.00 24.49 2.52
N GLU A 414 5.01 24.99 1.28
CA GLU A 414 3.86 25.69 0.69
C GLU A 414 2.74 24.71 0.33
N GLU A 415 3.07 23.60 -0.35
CA GLU A 415 2.12 22.53 -0.70
C GLU A 415 1.50 21.89 0.57
N ILE A 416 2.31 21.66 1.61
CA ILE A 416 1.81 21.15 2.91
C ILE A 416 0.90 22.17 3.59
N GLY A 417 1.18 23.47 3.45
CA GLY A 417 0.30 24.55 3.92
C GLY A 417 -1.06 24.56 3.23
N GLN A 418 -1.09 24.28 1.92
CA GLN A 418 -2.32 24.13 1.15
C GLN A 418 -3.09 22.87 1.59
N LEU A 419 -2.43 21.71 1.72
CA LEU A 419 -3.04 20.48 2.23
C LEU A 419 -3.61 20.63 3.64
N ALA A 420 -2.94 21.37 4.53
CA ALA A 420 -3.39 21.56 5.90
C ALA A 420 -4.72 22.33 6.02
N GLY A 421 -5.14 23.03 4.96
CA GLY A 421 -6.46 23.67 4.84
C GLY A 421 -7.46 22.90 3.97
N HIS A 422 -7.08 21.76 3.40
CA HIS A 422 -7.92 21.01 2.47
C HIS A 422 -9.01 20.21 3.18
N ARG A 423 -10.25 20.30 2.68
CA ARG A 423 -11.46 19.77 3.36
C ARG A 423 -11.48 18.25 3.53
N LEU A 424 -10.72 17.50 2.73
CA LEU A 424 -10.66 16.03 2.76
C LEU A 424 -9.40 15.49 3.44
N VAL A 425 -8.40 16.34 3.71
CA VAL A 425 -7.08 15.89 4.19
C VAL A 425 -6.89 16.24 5.65
N THR A 426 -6.63 15.21 6.47
CA THR A 426 -6.11 15.40 7.83
C THR A 426 -4.59 15.32 7.79
N LEU A 427 -3.91 16.41 8.14
CA LEU A 427 -2.45 16.42 8.27
C LEU A 427 -1.99 15.57 9.48
N GLY A 428 -1.28 14.49 9.19
CA GLY A 428 -0.58 13.66 10.16
C GLY A 428 0.87 14.07 10.37
N LEU A 429 1.51 13.51 11.39
CA LEU A 429 2.91 13.76 11.70
C LEU A 429 3.70 12.46 11.79
N GLU A 430 4.89 12.48 11.20
CA GLU A 430 5.98 11.54 11.45
C GLU A 430 7.18 12.30 12.03
N ALA A 431 8.05 11.62 12.78
CA ALA A 431 9.22 12.26 13.39
C ALA A 431 10.49 11.47 13.09
N GLU A 432 11.43 12.09 12.37
CA GLU A 432 12.72 11.52 11.94
C GLU A 432 13.43 10.70 13.02
N GLY A 433 13.63 11.26 14.22
CA GLY A 433 14.28 10.57 15.35
C GLY A 433 13.51 9.38 15.94
N LEU A 434 12.41 8.94 15.32
CA LEU A 434 11.71 7.68 15.60
C LEU A 434 11.91 6.62 14.50
N PHE A 435 12.39 6.99 13.31
CA PHE A 435 12.84 6.07 12.26
C PHE A 435 14.21 5.46 12.59
N GLU A 436 15.01 6.17 13.38
CA GLU A 436 16.35 5.72 13.75
C GLU A 436 16.34 4.39 14.51
N LEU A 437 17.33 3.55 14.19
CA LEU A 437 17.67 2.39 15.00
C LEU A 437 18.73 2.81 16.02
N VAL A 438 18.43 2.66 17.31
CA VAL A 438 19.34 2.96 18.42
C VAL A 438 19.97 1.69 18.97
N CYS A 439 21.21 1.78 19.42
CA CYS A 439 21.88 0.70 20.15
C CYS A 439 21.07 0.32 21.41
N GLY A 440 20.63 -0.93 21.50
CA GLY A 440 19.73 -1.41 22.55
C GLY A 440 20.38 -2.26 23.63
N ASN A 441 21.65 -2.67 23.49
CA ASN A 441 22.36 -3.57 24.41
C ASN A 441 23.90 -3.42 24.30
N PRO A 442 24.71 -4.04 25.18
CA PRO A 442 26.18 -3.98 25.12
C PRO A 442 26.81 -4.48 23.81
N GLN A 443 26.17 -5.46 23.16
CA GLN A 443 26.65 -6.10 21.93
C GLN A 443 26.43 -5.24 20.67
N GLY A 444 25.67 -4.15 20.79
CA GLY A 444 25.42 -3.21 19.70
C GLY A 444 24.22 -3.54 18.82
N ASP A 445 23.30 -4.44 19.23
CA ASP A 445 22.11 -4.70 18.42
C ASP A 445 21.18 -3.49 18.41
N ALA A 446 20.80 -3.08 17.20
CA ALA A 446 19.98 -1.91 17.00
C ALA A 446 18.48 -2.26 17.10
N GLY A 447 17.66 -1.32 17.59
CA GLY A 447 16.21 -1.44 17.68
C GLY A 447 15.53 -0.08 17.48
N PHE A 448 14.26 -0.06 17.09
CA PHE A 448 13.55 1.19 16.80
C PHE A 448 13.55 2.15 18.01
N ALA A 449 13.90 3.40 17.78
CA ALA A 449 14.10 4.43 18.81
C ALA A 449 12.90 4.61 19.75
N ALA A 450 11.67 4.41 19.27
CA ALA A 450 10.44 4.51 20.05
C ALA A 450 10.24 3.36 21.06
N MET A 451 10.75 2.16 20.77
CA MET A 451 10.53 0.95 21.57
C MET A 451 11.73 0.50 22.41
N THR A 452 12.90 1.07 22.13
CA THR A 452 14.21 0.62 22.63
C THR A 452 14.77 1.64 23.63
N ARG A 453 15.27 1.17 24.77
CA ARG A 453 16.07 1.97 25.70
C ARG A 453 17.50 1.99 25.18
N MET A 454 18.08 3.18 25.01
CA MET A 454 19.43 3.27 24.45
C MET A 454 20.48 2.72 25.42
N TYR A 455 21.43 1.95 24.92
CA TYR A 455 22.64 1.58 25.65
C TYR A 455 23.81 2.48 25.23
N ASP A 456 24.37 3.22 26.18
CA ASP A 456 25.58 4.02 25.98
C ASP A 456 26.83 3.20 26.34
N ALA A 457 27.61 2.83 25.32
CA ALA A 457 28.85 2.09 25.48
C ALA A 457 29.98 2.89 26.18
N ALA A 458 29.94 4.22 26.17
CA ALA A 458 30.93 5.06 26.84
C ALA A 458 30.72 5.11 28.36
N THR A 459 29.47 5.25 28.82
CA THR A 459 29.13 5.19 30.26
C THR A 459 28.76 3.80 30.76
N LYS A 460 28.63 2.81 29.86
CA LYS A 460 28.17 1.44 30.10
C LYS A 460 26.81 1.38 30.81
N ARG A 461 25.89 2.24 30.39
CA ARG A 461 24.62 2.47 31.06
C ARG A 461 23.45 2.44 30.08
N TYR A 462 22.36 1.81 30.52
CA TYR A 462 21.06 1.94 29.88
C TYR A 462 20.37 3.27 30.21
N GLU A 463 19.71 3.82 29.20
CA GLU A 463 18.68 4.83 29.34
C GLU A 463 17.55 4.33 30.26
N THR A 464 17.19 5.13 31.27
CA THR A 464 16.05 4.83 32.15
C THR A 464 14.71 5.09 31.43
N GLU A 465 13.62 4.50 31.92
CA GLU A 465 12.27 4.78 31.36
C GLU A 465 11.92 6.29 31.37
N ALA A 466 12.41 7.05 32.35
CA ALA A 466 12.20 8.50 32.42
C ALA A 466 12.98 9.26 31.33
N GLU A 467 14.22 8.86 31.06
CA GLU A 467 15.04 9.44 29.99
C GLU A 467 14.47 9.07 28.61
N GLN A 468 14.09 7.81 28.38
CA GLN A 468 13.46 7.34 27.15
C GLN A 468 12.19 8.14 26.81
N ARG A 469 11.31 8.33 27.80
CA ARG A 469 10.09 9.14 27.64
C ARG A 469 10.42 10.61 27.36
N SER A 470 11.43 11.16 28.04
CA SER A 470 11.88 12.54 27.80
C SER A 470 12.43 12.73 26.37
N ARG A 471 13.19 11.75 25.85
CA ARG A 471 13.68 11.73 24.47
C ARG A 471 12.53 11.69 23.47
N ILE A 472 11.59 10.76 23.63
CA ILE A 472 10.41 10.63 22.75
C ILE A 472 9.56 11.92 22.78
N GLN A 473 9.32 12.48 23.97
CA GLN A 473 8.60 13.75 24.14
C GLN A 473 9.33 14.93 23.45
N ALA A 474 10.66 14.99 23.54
CA ALA A 474 11.47 16.01 22.88
C ALA A 474 11.41 15.89 21.35
N THR A 475 11.57 14.68 20.81
CA THR A 475 11.50 14.38 19.36
C THR A 475 10.13 14.74 18.77
N LEU A 476 9.04 14.22 19.35
CA LEU A 476 7.67 14.55 18.92
C LEU A 476 7.34 16.04 19.10
N GLY A 477 7.76 16.62 20.23
CA GLY A 477 7.57 18.04 20.52
C GLY A 477 8.31 18.96 19.56
N HIS A 478 9.48 18.56 19.06
CA HIS A 478 10.23 19.28 18.03
C HIS A 478 9.50 19.28 16.69
N ALA A 479 9.12 18.10 16.19
CA ALA A 479 8.39 17.95 14.93
C ALA A 479 7.05 18.73 14.95
N LEU A 480 6.32 18.70 16.07
CA LEU A 480 5.09 19.50 16.27
C LEU A 480 5.33 21.02 16.23
N ARG A 481 6.43 21.51 16.80
CA ARG A 481 6.77 22.95 16.76
C ARG A 481 7.11 23.39 15.35
N LEU A 482 8.03 22.67 14.69
CA LEU A 482 8.47 22.95 13.33
C LEU A 482 7.29 22.99 12.35
N THR A 483 6.41 21.98 12.39
CA THR A 483 5.20 21.96 11.56
C THR A 483 4.32 23.20 11.82
N LYS A 484 4.03 23.50 13.09
CA LYS A 484 3.20 24.65 13.45
C LYS A 484 3.81 25.99 13.03
N GLU A 485 5.14 26.13 13.13
CA GLU A 485 5.87 27.34 12.72
C GLU A 485 5.87 27.52 11.20
N ARG A 486 5.86 26.42 10.43
CA ARG A 486 5.90 26.43 8.97
C ARG A 486 4.53 26.56 8.31
N VAL A 487 3.50 25.85 8.79
CA VAL A 487 2.17 25.80 8.15
C VAL A 487 1.01 26.31 9.02
N GLY A 488 1.29 26.82 10.22
CA GLY A 488 0.29 27.36 11.16
C GLY A 488 -0.55 26.29 11.89
N SER A 489 -0.81 25.16 11.24
CA SER A 489 -1.56 24.02 11.77
C SER A 489 -0.72 23.12 12.68
N ARG A 490 -1.36 22.54 13.70
CA ARG A 490 -0.75 21.54 14.60
C ARG A 490 -1.41 20.17 14.37
N PRO A 491 -0.71 19.20 13.75
CA PRO A 491 -1.20 17.84 13.59
C PRO A 491 -1.68 17.21 14.90
N ARG A 492 -2.73 16.40 14.82
CA ARG A 492 -3.28 15.61 15.94
C ARG A 492 -3.32 14.10 15.68
N VAL A 493 -2.87 13.68 14.50
CA VAL A 493 -2.59 12.30 14.15
C VAL A 493 -1.07 12.10 14.19
N LEU A 494 -0.61 11.05 14.87
CA LEU A 494 0.77 10.58 14.85
C LEU A 494 0.84 9.27 14.08
N VAL A 495 1.78 9.17 13.13
CA VAL A 495 2.18 7.91 12.50
C VAL A 495 3.47 7.44 13.18
N TRP A 496 3.46 6.20 13.67
CA TRP A 496 4.65 5.57 14.24
C TRP A 496 5.50 4.93 13.13
N SER A 497 6.75 5.37 13.01
CA SER A 497 7.72 4.80 12.06
C SER A 497 7.80 3.27 12.19
N HIS A 498 7.62 2.55 11.08
CA HIS A 498 7.54 1.08 11.03
C HIS A 498 6.45 0.44 11.93
N GLY A 499 5.48 1.22 12.41
CA GLY A 499 4.50 0.80 13.41
C GLY A 499 5.07 0.59 14.82
N ALA A 500 6.33 1.00 15.07
CA ALA A 500 7.04 0.69 16.30
C ALA A 500 6.58 1.58 17.45
N ARG A 501 5.66 1.07 18.28
CA ARG A 501 5.11 1.76 19.47
C ARG A 501 5.08 0.88 20.72
N ASN A 502 5.11 1.53 21.89
CA ASN A 502 4.79 0.92 23.18
C ASN A 502 3.96 1.90 24.03
N ALA A 503 3.32 1.42 25.11
CA ALA A 503 2.41 2.25 25.89
C ALA A 503 3.10 3.45 26.59
N PRO A 504 4.36 3.36 27.11
CA PRO A 504 5.09 4.54 27.58
C PRO A 504 5.29 5.62 26.51
N ALA A 505 5.58 5.24 25.25
CA ALA A 505 5.74 6.16 24.14
C ALA A 505 4.39 6.78 23.71
N ALA A 506 3.35 5.95 23.59
CA ALA A 506 1.99 6.36 23.26
C ALA A 506 1.42 7.37 24.27
N ALA A 507 1.70 7.18 25.57
CA ALA A 507 1.28 8.11 26.62
C ALA A 507 1.97 9.50 26.51
N GLU A 508 3.20 9.59 25.99
CA GLU A 508 3.81 10.90 25.71
C GLU A 508 3.22 11.57 24.47
N ALA A 509 2.81 10.79 23.46
CA ALA A 509 2.08 11.32 22.32
C ALA A 509 0.72 11.92 22.74
N GLU A 510 -0.06 11.21 23.55
CA GLU A 510 -1.33 11.71 24.10
C GLU A 510 -1.17 13.02 24.87
N ARG A 511 -0.12 13.13 25.70
CA ARG A 511 0.23 14.37 26.44
C ARG A 511 0.60 15.53 25.53
N LEU A 512 1.13 15.24 24.34
CA LEU A 512 1.41 16.25 23.31
C LEU A 512 0.16 16.59 22.47
N GLY A 513 -0.99 15.98 22.74
CA GLY A 513 -2.28 16.31 22.14
C GLY A 513 -2.63 15.52 20.88
N PHE A 514 -1.88 14.47 20.56
CA PHE A 514 -2.28 13.48 19.55
C PHE A 514 -3.50 12.71 20.07
N VAL A 515 -4.53 12.60 19.22
CA VAL A 515 -5.77 11.84 19.52
C VAL A 515 -5.85 10.54 18.73
N LEU A 516 -5.10 10.45 17.64
CA LEU A 516 -5.00 9.29 16.78
C LEU A 516 -3.53 8.88 16.68
N GLN A 517 -3.26 7.59 16.81
CA GLN A 517 -1.92 7.03 16.76
C GLN A 517 -1.94 5.80 15.85
N LEU A 518 -1.25 5.89 14.73
CA LEU A 518 -1.30 4.91 13.65
C LEU A 518 -0.06 4.01 13.71
N GLY A 519 -0.32 2.71 13.82
CA GLY A 519 0.65 1.63 13.70
C GLY A 519 0.83 1.18 12.26
N LEU A 520 1.32 -0.06 12.10
CA LEU A 520 1.70 -0.66 10.82
C LEU A 520 1.88 -2.17 10.99
N HIS A 521 1.03 -2.97 10.33
CA HIS A 521 1.05 -4.43 10.42
C HIS A 521 0.97 -5.04 9.02
N ALA A 522 1.98 -5.86 8.69
CA ALA A 522 2.23 -6.35 7.33
C ALA A 522 1.33 -7.53 6.86
N GLN A 523 0.30 -7.89 7.63
CA GLN A 523 -0.65 -8.95 7.26
C GLN A 523 -2.02 -8.30 7.04
N PRO A 524 -2.91 -8.89 6.21
CA PRO A 524 -4.31 -8.50 6.17
C PRO A 524 -4.90 -8.58 7.58
N HIS A 525 -5.46 -7.47 8.05
CA HIS A 525 -6.16 -7.37 9.33
C HIS A 525 -7.20 -6.26 9.23
N VAL A 526 -8.20 -6.38 10.09
CA VAL A 526 -9.12 -5.29 10.42
C VAL A 526 -8.76 -4.82 11.83
N THR A 527 -8.87 -3.52 12.09
CA THR A 527 -8.51 -2.91 13.38
C THR A 527 -9.76 -2.30 14.02
N ASP A 528 -9.76 -2.16 15.34
CA ASP A 528 -10.77 -1.37 16.04
C ASP A 528 -10.37 0.11 16.12
N THR A 529 -11.17 0.92 16.80
CA THR A 529 -10.90 2.37 16.95
C THR A 529 -9.85 2.70 18.03
N GLU A 530 -9.35 1.72 18.79
CA GLU A 530 -8.35 1.88 19.86
C GLU A 530 -6.92 1.55 19.37
N GLU A 531 -6.71 0.39 18.73
CA GLU A 531 -5.41 -0.12 18.32
C GLU A 531 -5.16 -0.02 16.80
N LEU A 532 -5.33 1.18 16.23
CA LEU A 532 -5.22 1.46 14.80
C LEU A 532 -3.89 1.03 14.16
N GLU A 533 -3.80 -0.21 13.73
CA GLU A 533 -2.75 -0.75 12.87
C GLU A 533 -3.16 -0.57 11.39
N ARG A 534 -2.18 -0.58 10.48
CA ARG A 534 -2.43 -0.28 9.06
C ARG A 534 -1.78 -1.31 8.15
N VAL A 535 -2.47 -1.68 7.07
CA VAL A 535 -1.97 -2.59 6.04
C VAL A 535 -1.16 -1.79 5.00
N PRO A 536 0.15 -2.04 4.82
CA PRO A 536 0.96 -1.33 3.83
C PRO A 536 0.72 -1.83 2.41
N VAL A 537 0.35 -0.92 1.51
CA VAL A 537 0.11 -1.21 0.08
C VAL A 537 1.41 -1.03 -0.70
N LEU A 538 2.24 -2.08 -0.70
CA LEU A 538 3.57 -2.09 -1.32
C LEU A 538 3.57 -2.64 -2.74
N HIS A 539 4.46 -2.11 -3.59
CA HIS A 539 4.72 -2.52 -4.98
C HIS A 539 3.56 -2.32 -5.97
N GLY A 540 2.53 -1.53 -5.63
CA GLY A 540 1.39 -1.25 -6.49
C GLY A 540 0.71 -2.52 -7.04
N PRO A 541 0.18 -3.41 -6.17
CA PRO A 541 -0.36 -4.70 -6.58
C PRO A 541 -1.44 -4.55 -7.66
N ALA A 542 -1.54 -5.49 -8.59
CA ALA A 542 -2.73 -5.58 -9.44
C ALA A 542 -3.96 -5.93 -8.59
N VAL A 543 -5.17 -5.51 -9.00
CA VAL A 543 -6.41 -5.60 -8.21
C VAL A 543 -6.60 -6.97 -7.53
N GLY A 544 -6.42 -8.10 -8.23
CA GLY A 544 -6.55 -9.43 -7.60
C GLY A 544 -5.59 -9.70 -6.41
N ARG A 545 -4.39 -9.10 -6.41
CA ARG A 545 -3.47 -9.14 -5.26
C ARG A 545 -3.82 -8.10 -4.20
N PHE A 546 -4.40 -6.96 -4.59
CA PHE A 546 -4.95 -5.99 -3.65
C PHE A 546 -6.14 -6.59 -2.88
N ILE A 547 -7.03 -7.32 -3.54
CA ILE A 547 -8.13 -8.09 -2.92
C ILE A 547 -7.57 -9.05 -1.85
N ALA A 548 -6.54 -9.83 -2.18
CA ALA A 548 -5.89 -10.73 -1.22
C ALA A 548 -5.14 -10.00 -0.08
N LEU A 549 -4.82 -8.72 -0.24
CA LEU A 549 -4.21 -7.87 0.79
C LEU A 549 -5.28 -7.26 1.73
N VAL A 550 -6.48 -6.98 1.22
CA VAL A 550 -7.59 -6.39 1.99
C VAL A 550 -8.62 -7.39 2.50
N LYS A 551 -8.67 -8.62 1.97
CA LYS A 551 -9.48 -9.71 2.53
C LYS A 551 -8.86 -10.17 3.85
N PRO A 552 -9.51 -9.97 5.01
CA PRO A 552 -9.10 -10.64 6.22
C PRO A 552 -9.53 -12.10 6.11
N THR A 553 -8.72 -12.91 5.42
CA THR A 553 -8.72 -14.34 5.66
C THR A 553 -8.50 -14.55 7.17
N PRO A 554 -9.23 -15.45 7.84
CA PRO A 554 -8.84 -15.91 9.17
C PRO A 554 -7.35 -16.26 9.09
N PRO A 555 -6.48 -15.65 9.90
CA PRO A 555 -5.04 -15.81 9.73
C PRO A 555 -4.75 -17.29 9.80
N ALA A 556 -4.14 -17.84 8.73
CA ALA A 556 -3.79 -19.26 8.68
C ALA A 556 -2.95 -19.57 9.92
N ILE A 557 -3.56 -20.27 10.88
CA ILE A 557 -3.14 -20.24 12.29
C ILE A 557 -1.65 -20.59 12.33
N PRO A 558 -0.76 -19.64 12.70
CA PRO A 558 0.66 -19.82 12.49
C PRO A 558 1.16 -20.99 13.33
N GLN A 559 1.36 -22.15 12.69
CA GLN A 559 1.65 -23.38 13.39
C GLN A 559 2.93 -23.22 14.19
N VAL A 560 2.83 -23.27 15.52
CA VAL A 560 4.00 -23.15 16.39
C VAL A 560 4.75 -24.48 16.32
N ARG A 561 5.94 -24.43 15.73
CA ARG A 561 6.88 -25.54 15.59
C ARG A 561 8.10 -25.18 16.43
N ALA A 562 7.99 -25.44 17.73
CA ALA A 562 8.91 -24.93 18.74
C ALA A 562 9.96 -25.94 19.20
N VAL A 563 11.08 -25.41 19.70
CA VAL A 563 12.08 -26.16 20.46
C VAL A 563 12.39 -25.35 21.72
N SER A 564 12.31 -25.98 22.90
CA SER A 564 12.76 -25.33 24.14
C SER A 564 14.27 -25.52 24.33
N VAL A 565 14.95 -24.42 24.64
CA VAL A 565 16.40 -24.33 24.83
C VAL A 565 16.65 -23.50 26.09
N SER A 566 17.49 -23.97 27.02
CA SER A 566 17.94 -23.10 28.11
C SER A 566 19.02 -22.14 27.61
N MET A 567 19.00 -20.88 28.07
CA MET A 567 20.13 -19.98 27.89
C MET A 567 21.44 -20.55 28.45
N ASP A 568 21.41 -21.31 29.54
CA ASP A 568 22.61 -22.00 30.07
C ASP A 568 23.25 -22.96 29.04
N ALA A 569 22.43 -23.56 28.17
CA ALA A 569 22.88 -24.51 27.15
C ALA A 569 23.53 -23.85 25.90
N ILE A 570 23.46 -22.52 25.79
CA ILE A 570 24.04 -21.74 24.68
C ILE A 570 24.90 -20.55 25.12
N ASN A 571 24.86 -20.17 26.40
CA ASN A 571 25.68 -19.10 26.96
C ASN A 571 27.18 -19.41 26.79
N ALA A 572 27.99 -18.36 26.69
CA ALA A 572 29.43 -18.46 26.50
C ALA A 572 30.15 -17.32 27.23
N PRO A 573 31.43 -17.50 27.62
CA PRO A 573 32.19 -16.46 28.32
C PRO A 573 32.64 -15.31 27.41
N THR A 574 32.53 -15.46 26.09
CA THR A 574 32.84 -14.40 25.11
C THR A 574 31.72 -14.24 24.08
N GLU A 575 31.52 -13.01 23.59
CA GLU A 575 30.52 -12.69 22.57
C GLU A 575 30.74 -13.47 21.26
N THR A 576 32.00 -13.69 20.86
CA THR A 576 32.33 -14.45 19.64
C THR A 576 31.92 -15.92 19.75
N GLU A 577 32.07 -16.52 20.93
CA GLU A 577 31.63 -17.90 21.18
C GLU A 577 30.11 -17.99 21.29
N LEU A 578 29.46 -16.96 21.86
CA LEU A 578 28.00 -16.85 21.94
C LEU A 578 27.37 -16.72 20.54
N ASP A 579 27.86 -15.81 19.69
CA ASP A 579 27.43 -15.69 18.28
C ASP A 579 27.62 -17.04 17.54
N GLY A 580 28.74 -17.73 17.80
CA GLY A 580 29.00 -19.08 17.29
C GLY A 580 27.98 -20.13 17.77
N ASN A 581 27.53 -20.05 19.03
CA ASN A 581 26.48 -20.90 19.59
C ASN A 581 25.10 -20.59 18.99
N ILE A 582 24.76 -19.30 18.82
CA ILE A 582 23.50 -18.86 18.20
C ILE A 582 23.43 -19.33 16.74
N ILE A 583 24.53 -19.22 15.97
CA ILE A 583 24.59 -19.70 14.58
C ILE A 583 24.36 -21.23 14.53
N ARG A 584 25.00 -22.00 15.43
CA ARG A 584 24.79 -23.45 15.56
C ARG A 584 23.33 -23.78 15.90
N LEU A 585 22.73 -23.07 16.85
CA LEU A 585 21.32 -23.22 17.20
C LEU A 585 20.40 -22.92 16.00
N ALA A 586 20.58 -21.78 15.32
CA ALA A 586 19.78 -21.40 14.15
C ALA A 586 19.87 -22.43 13.00
N GLN A 587 21.04 -23.02 12.76
CA GLN A 587 21.21 -24.12 11.81
C GLN A 587 20.48 -25.39 12.25
N ARG A 588 20.59 -25.74 13.54
CA ARG A 588 19.94 -26.90 14.16
C ARG A 588 18.42 -26.81 14.08
N LEU A 589 17.84 -25.67 14.44
CA LEU A 589 16.40 -25.39 14.35
C LEU A 589 15.87 -25.55 12.92
N ARG A 590 16.56 -24.96 11.92
CA ARG A 590 16.25 -25.16 10.49
C ARG A 590 16.29 -26.63 10.07
N ASN A 591 17.28 -27.40 10.54
CA ASN A 591 17.40 -28.83 10.22
C ASN A 591 16.22 -29.64 10.78
N VAL A 592 15.74 -29.31 11.98
CA VAL A 592 14.61 -29.98 12.63
C VAL A 592 13.26 -29.57 12.01
N GLY A 593 13.20 -28.39 11.39
CA GLY A 593 11.99 -27.80 10.81
C GLY A 593 11.20 -26.95 11.81
N ALA A 594 11.88 -26.37 12.79
CA ALA A 594 11.28 -25.42 13.73
C ALA A 594 11.11 -24.04 13.10
N ASN A 595 10.12 -23.28 13.57
CA ASN A 595 9.92 -21.85 13.28
C ASN A 595 9.87 -20.98 14.55
N THR A 596 9.82 -21.62 15.73
CA THR A 596 9.76 -20.96 17.05
C THR A 596 10.85 -21.53 17.97
N VAL A 597 11.35 -20.70 18.88
CA VAL A 597 12.21 -21.10 20.01
C VAL A 597 11.50 -20.72 21.29
N ILE A 598 11.44 -21.64 22.25
CA ILE A 598 11.11 -21.32 23.64
C ILE A 598 12.46 -21.20 24.36
N LEU A 599 12.77 -20.03 24.92
CA LEU A 599 14.10 -19.72 25.44
C LEU A 599 14.00 -19.30 26.90
N SER A 600 14.69 -19.99 27.82
CA SER A 600 14.70 -19.58 29.23
C SER A 600 15.37 -18.22 29.39
N ALA A 601 14.77 -17.30 30.15
CA ALA A 601 15.34 -15.97 30.38
C ALA A 601 16.24 -15.87 31.64
N CYS A 602 16.20 -16.90 32.48
CA CYS A 602 16.95 -17.02 33.71
C CYS A 602 17.90 -18.23 33.67
N ALA A 603 18.97 -18.13 34.45
CA ALA A 603 19.91 -19.23 34.67
C ALA A 603 19.40 -20.18 35.76
N ASP A 604 19.50 -21.47 35.48
CA ASP A 604 19.23 -22.59 36.39
C ASP A 604 20.40 -23.59 36.20
N ALA A 605 21.54 -23.25 36.81
CA ALA A 605 22.82 -23.84 36.46
C ALA A 605 23.03 -25.25 37.03
N ASP A 606 22.32 -25.61 38.11
CA ASP A 606 22.30 -26.96 38.67
C ASP A 606 21.09 -27.79 38.20
N GLY A 607 20.07 -27.14 37.60
CA GLY A 607 18.88 -27.79 37.06
C GLY A 607 17.89 -28.20 38.14
N ASP A 608 17.88 -27.56 39.31
CA ASP A 608 16.96 -27.85 40.41
C ASP A 608 15.56 -27.21 40.23
N GLY A 609 15.38 -26.39 39.19
CA GLY A 609 14.12 -25.73 38.84
C GLY A 609 13.94 -24.36 39.50
N ASN A 610 14.99 -23.76 40.07
CA ASN A 610 14.95 -22.44 40.70
C ASN A 610 15.86 -21.45 39.96
N ALA A 611 15.28 -20.35 39.46
CA ALA A 611 16.08 -19.32 38.80
C ALA A 611 17.02 -18.60 39.80
N GLU A 612 18.32 -18.71 39.55
CA GLU A 612 19.39 -18.13 40.39
C GLU A 612 19.81 -16.74 39.91
N ALA A 613 19.79 -16.51 38.60
CA ALA A 613 20.24 -15.28 37.95
C ALA A 613 19.46 -14.98 36.66
N ALA A 614 19.59 -13.76 36.15
CA ALA A 614 18.97 -13.29 34.91
C ALA A 614 20.00 -13.12 33.79
N TYR A 615 19.55 -13.30 32.54
CA TYR A 615 20.32 -12.98 31.33
C TYR A 615 20.02 -11.59 30.74
N PHE A 616 19.37 -10.74 31.53
CA PHE A 616 18.88 -9.42 31.14
C PHE A 616 19.04 -8.41 32.30
N PRO A 617 19.02 -7.09 32.05
CA PRO A 617 19.23 -6.10 33.08
C PRO A 617 18.06 -6.03 34.06
N THR A 618 18.31 -6.36 35.33
CA THR A 618 17.35 -6.22 36.43
C THR A 618 18.06 -5.95 37.75
N ALA A 619 17.37 -5.31 38.70
CA ALA A 619 17.80 -5.21 40.09
C ALA A 619 17.16 -6.29 40.99
N GLN A 620 16.31 -7.17 40.43
CA GLN A 620 15.52 -8.14 41.19
C GLN A 620 16.25 -9.46 41.45
N LEU A 621 17.23 -9.80 40.59
CA LEU A 621 18.10 -10.99 40.63
C LEU A 621 19.54 -10.58 40.27
N PRO A 622 20.57 -11.38 40.61
CA PRO A 622 21.90 -11.25 40.00
C PRO A 622 21.80 -11.33 38.47
N VAL A 623 22.56 -10.52 37.75
CA VAL A 623 22.67 -10.62 36.27
C VAL A 623 23.94 -11.40 35.95
N LEU A 624 23.79 -12.58 35.34
CA LEU A 624 24.91 -13.47 35.01
C LEU A 624 25.66 -12.99 33.76
N HIS A 625 24.91 -12.67 32.71
CA HIS A 625 25.41 -12.15 31.44
C HIS A 625 24.26 -11.39 30.76
N ASP A 626 24.43 -10.09 30.51
CA ASP A 626 23.43 -9.28 29.79
C ASP A 626 23.50 -9.61 28.28
N ALA A 627 22.78 -10.66 27.88
CA ALA A 627 22.92 -11.27 26.54
C ALA A 627 21.60 -11.77 25.95
N LEU A 628 20.49 -11.75 26.69
CA LEU A 628 19.22 -12.28 26.23
C LEU A 628 18.68 -11.51 25.02
N ASP A 629 18.71 -10.17 25.03
CA ASP A 629 18.25 -9.37 23.87
C ASP A 629 19.06 -9.66 22.62
N HIS A 630 20.38 -9.84 22.77
CA HIS A 630 21.28 -10.20 21.68
C HIS A 630 20.91 -11.56 21.06
N VAL A 631 20.71 -12.60 21.89
CA VAL A 631 20.26 -13.92 21.43
C VAL A 631 18.91 -13.82 20.71
N VAL A 632 17.94 -13.07 21.27
CA VAL A 632 16.63 -12.88 20.62
C VAL A 632 16.77 -12.15 19.28
N ALA A 633 17.51 -11.04 19.23
CA ALA A 633 17.71 -10.24 18.02
C ALA A 633 18.33 -11.07 16.88
N ARG A 634 19.34 -11.89 17.21
CA ARG A 634 19.99 -12.81 16.25
C ARG A 634 19.05 -13.91 15.76
N LEU A 635 18.22 -14.50 16.64
CA LEU A 635 17.23 -15.53 16.27
C LEU A 635 16.07 -14.96 15.43
N GLN A 636 15.54 -13.80 15.80
CA GLN A 636 14.51 -13.08 15.02
C GLN A 636 15.06 -12.65 13.65
N GLY A 637 16.30 -12.15 13.58
CA GLY A 637 17.00 -11.88 12.32
C GLY A 637 17.19 -13.14 11.44
N ALA A 638 17.32 -14.32 12.06
CA ALA A 638 17.32 -15.61 11.39
C ALA A 638 15.91 -16.17 11.05
N ARG A 639 14.86 -15.35 11.23
CA ARG A 639 13.43 -15.62 10.99
C ARG A 639 12.79 -16.68 11.90
N PHE A 640 13.22 -16.76 13.16
CA PHE A 640 12.52 -17.53 14.19
C PHE A 640 11.68 -16.62 15.08
N ARG A 641 10.49 -17.08 15.47
CA ARG A 641 9.75 -16.51 16.61
C ARG A 641 10.46 -16.90 17.91
N VAL A 642 10.52 -16.03 18.91
CA VAL A 642 11.12 -16.31 20.22
C VAL A 642 10.11 -16.04 21.33
N LEU A 643 9.71 -17.11 22.01
CA LEU A 643 8.91 -17.09 23.23
C LEU A 643 9.87 -17.19 24.43
N LEU A 644 9.81 -16.26 25.37
CA LEU A 644 10.68 -16.25 26.54
C LEU A 644 10.02 -16.97 27.71
N GLU A 645 10.66 -18.03 28.21
CA GLU A 645 10.20 -18.79 29.36
C GLU A 645 10.78 -18.23 30.66
N LEU A 646 9.89 -17.88 31.60
CA LEU A 646 10.24 -17.40 32.94
C LEU A 646 9.49 -18.18 34.01
N PRO A 647 10.14 -18.52 35.14
CA PRO A 647 9.44 -18.94 36.34
C PRO A 647 8.45 -17.87 36.82
N VAL A 648 7.42 -18.31 37.53
CA VAL A 648 6.38 -17.43 38.11
C VAL A 648 6.58 -17.24 39.61
N LEU A 649 7.17 -18.22 40.31
CA LEU A 649 7.30 -18.30 41.77
C LEU A 649 8.65 -18.86 42.25
N SER A 650 9.37 -19.65 41.44
CA SER A 650 10.57 -20.41 41.83
C SER A 650 11.86 -19.66 41.48
N PHE A 651 12.41 -19.01 42.50
CA PHE A 651 13.62 -18.20 42.39
C PHE A 651 14.45 -18.30 43.66
N GLU A 652 15.78 -18.22 43.52
CA GLU A 652 16.68 -18.04 44.66
C GLU A 652 17.03 -16.57 44.84
N ARG A 653 16.65 -16.01 45.99
CA ARG A 653 17.00 -14.63 46.37
C ARG A 653 18.14 -14.67 47.39
N PRO A 654 19.02 -13.65 47.41
CA PRO A 654 19.96 -13.46 48.51
C PRO A 654 19.23 -13.51 49.86
N ALA A 655 19.74 -14.33 50.79
CA ALA A 655 19.05 -14.61 52.04
C ALA A 655 18.78 -13.34 52.85
N THR A 656 17.50 -13.07 53.14
CA THR A 656 17.06 -12.01 54.05
C THR A 656 16.43 -12.61 55.31
N PRO A 657 16.41 -11.90 56.47
CA PRO A 657 15.84 -12.43 57.71
C PRO A 657 14.34 -12.81 57.67
N ARG A 658 13.64 -12.54 56.56
CA ARG A 658 12.22 -12.88 56.35
C ARG A 658 12.00 -13.80 55.14
N HIS A 659 13.06 -14.25 54.49
CA HIS A 659 13.02 -15.01 53.24
C HIS A 659 12.06 -16.20 53.30
N ASP A 660 12.21 -17.05 54.31
CA ASP A 660 11.41 -18.28 54.44
C ASP A 660 9.94 -17.99 54.78
N THR A 661 9.64 -16.84 55.39
CA THR A 661 8.25 -16.41 55.67
C THR A 661 7.48 -15.99 54.41
N MET A 662 8.17 -15.85 53.27
CA MET A 662 7.57 -15.53 51.97
C MET A 662 7.36 -16.77 51.08
N ARG A 663 7.92 -17.94 51.44
CA ARG A 663 7.78 -19.18 50.66
C ARG A 663 6.35 -19.76 50.76
N VAL A 664 5.99 -20.61 49.81
CA VAL A 664 4.81 -21.48 49.91
C VAL A 664 4.99 -22.42 51.10
N MET A 665 3.96 -22.50 51.94
CA MET A 665 3.96 -23.37 53.12
C MET A 665 3.02 -24.56 52.90
N GLU A 666 3.47 -25.73 53.31
CA GLU A 666 2.75 -26.99 53.23
C GLU A 666 2.31 -27.44 54.63
N ALA A 667 1.08 -27.92 54.77
CA ALA A 667 0.64 -28.61 55.98
C ALA A 667 0.87 -30.12 55.88
N ARG A 668 1.48 -30.69 56.93
CA ARG A 668 1.57 -32.15 57.12
C ARG A 668 1.19 -32.53 58.55
N THR A 669 1.14 -33.83 58.83
CA THR A 669 0.84 -34.42 60.15
C THR A 669 1.72 -33.90 61.30
N ALA A 670 2.90 -33.35 61.00
CA ALA A 670 3.83 -32.76 61.97
C ALA A 670 3.72 -31.23 62.12
N GLY A 671 2.78 -30.59 61.41
CA GLY A 671 2.58 -29.13 61.39
C GLY A 671 2.82 -28.48 60.03
N VAL A 672 2.79 -27.15 60.01
CA VAL A 672 3.04 -26.31 58.83
C VAL A 672 4.53 -26.00 58.69
N ARG A 673 5.07 -26.12 57.48
CA ARG A 673 6.49 -25.96 57.14
C ARG A 673 6.65 -25.47 55.70
N PRO A 674 7.82 -24.96 55.26
CA PRO A 674 8.04 -24.67 53.84
C PRO A 674 7.80 -25.91 52.97
N SER A 675 7.36 -25.71 51.73
CA SER A 675 7.10 -26.79 50.77
C SER A 675 8.32 -27.69 50.55
N PHE A 676 8.08 -28.98 50.30
CA PHE A 676 9.09 -30.00 49.99
C PHE A 676 9.28 -30.23 48.48
N SER A 677 8.63 -29.40 47.66
CA SER A 677 8.87 -29.29 46.22
C SER A 677 10.33 -28.91 45.94
N LEU A 678 10.93 -29.51 44.90
CA LEU A 678 12.27 -29.13 44.40
C LEU A 678 12.30 -27.66 43.98
N GLN A 679 11.25 -27.24 43.27
CA GLN A 679 10.91 -25.85 43.01
C GLN A 679 10.49 -25.14 44.32
N LYS A 680 11.34 -24.23 44.81
CA LYS A 680 11.22 -23.47 46.06
C LYS A 680 10.27 -22.28 45.86
N ARG A 681 9.02 -22.54 45.51
CA ARG A 681 8.01 -21.52 45.15
C ARG A 681 7.81 -20.46 46.26
N TYR A 682 7.77 -19.18 45.89
CA TYR A 682 7.26 -18.11 46.74
C TYR A 682 5.72 -18.08 46.77
N SER A 683 5.13 -17.61 47.87
CA SER A 683 3.67 -17.54 48.02
C SER A 683 3.08 -16.47 47.07
N PRO A 684 2.15 -16.84 46.15
CA PRO A 684 1.47 -15.88 45.28
C PRO A 684 0.50 -14.96 46.04
N PHE A 685 0.24 -15.24 47.32
CA PHE A 685 -0.60 -14.41 48.19
C PHE A 685 0.21 -13.31 48.90
N HIS A 686 1.55 -13.37 48.92
CA HIS A 686 2.37 -12.40 49.64
C HIS A 686 2.58 -11.12 48.80
N PRO A 687 2.16 -9.93 49.26
CA PRO A 687 2.17 -8.71 48.43
C PRO A 687 3.57 -8.34 47.94
N ASP A 688 4.57 -8.35 48.82
CA ASP A 688 5.97 -8.01 48.47
C ASP A 688 6.56 -8.96 47.41
N VAL A 689 6.18 -10.24 47.44
CA VAL A 689 6.59 -11.24 46.43
C VAL A 689 5.98 -10.84 45.09
N THR A 690 4.66 -10.67 45.02
CA THR A 690 4.02 -10.37 43.73
C THR A 690 4.45 -9.02 43.16
N SER A 691 4.80 -8.05 44.01
CA SER A 691 5.38 -6.75 43.61
C SER A 691 6.78 -6.92 43.02
N TRP A 692 7.65 -7.68 43.70
CA TRP A 692 9.01 -7.99 43.26
C TRP A 692 9.03 -8.73 41.91
N ILE A 693 8.20 -9.77 41.74
CA ILE A 693 8.08 -10.52 40.48
C ILE A 693 7.49 -9.65 39.38
N THR A 694 6.54 -8.77 39.70
CA THR A 694 6.03 -7.76 38.75
C THR A 694 7.12 -6.83 38.26
N GLN A 695 8.07 -6.43 39.12
CA GLN A 695 9.20 -5.62 38.68
C GLN A 695 10.19 -6.41 37.81
N LEU A 696 10.45 -7.69 38.10
CA LEU A 696 11.32 -8.55 37.28
C LEU A 696 10.78 -8.68 35.84
N TYR A 697 9.48 -8.95 35.66
CA TYR A 697 8.85 -9.04 34.34
C TYR A 697 8.83 -7.69 33.59
N ARG A 698 8.73 -6.56 34.31
CA ARG A 698 8.88 -5.21 33.72
C ARG A 698 10.32 -4.89 33.32
N ASP A 699 11.29 -5.34 34.11
CA ASP A 699 12.71 -5.17 33.81
C ASP A 699 13.07 -5.97 32.54
N LEU A 700 12.59 -7.21 32.41
CA LEU A 700 12.68 -8.00 31.17
C LEU A 700 12.10 -7.23 29.97
N ALA A 701 10.80 -6.91 30.03
CA ALA A 701 10.07 -6.33 28.89
C ALA A 701 10.60 -4.94 28.48
N GLY A 702 11.25 -4.22 29.40
CA GLY A 702 11.88 -2.93 29.13
C GLY A 702 13.21 -2.99 28.40
N HIS A 703 13.92 -4.14 28.43
CA HIS A 703 15.24 -4.29 27.80
C HIS A 703 15.27 -5.34 26.69
N VAL A 704 14.37 -6.34 26.71
CA VAL A 704 14.42 -7.51 25.85
C VAL A 704 13.23 -7.52 24.87
N ARG A 705 13.46 -7.74 23.57
CA ARG A 705 12.42 -8.05 22.57
C ARG A 705 11.96 -9.50 22.71
N CYS A 706 10.71 -9.77 22.36
CA CYS A 706 10.16 -11.13 22.34
C CYS A 706 8.86 -11.14 21.52
N ASP A 707 8.52 -12.29 20.97
CA ASP A 707 7.24 -12.55 20.30
C ASP A 707 6.19 -13.07 21.29
N GLY A 708 6.61 -13.61 22.43
CA GLY A 708 5.74 -14.03 23.51
C GLY A 708 6.45 -14.36 24.83
N ILE A 709 5.67 -14.63 25.87
CA ILE A 709 6.12 -15.05 27.20
C ILE A 709 5.47 -16.38 27.56
N VAL A 710 6.27 -17.36 27.99
CA VAL A 710 5.78 -18.59 28.63
C VAL A 710 5.89 -18.44 30.13
N PHE A 711 4.75 -18.46 30.82
CA PHE A 711 4.68 -18.62 32.27
C PHE A 711 5.01 -20.08 32.62
N GLY A 712 6.11 -20.28 33.36
CA GLY A 712 6.63 -21.59 33.73
C GLY A 712 5.67 -22.49 34.50
N GLU A 713 6.00 -23.77 34.51
CA GLU A 713 5.24 -24.86 35.15
C GLU A 713 5.11 -24.70 36.68
N ASP A 714 6.00 -23.92 37.29
CA ASP A 714 6.08 -23.66 38.73
C ASP A 714 4.88 -22.86 39.29
N ALA A 715 4.03 -22.32 38.41
CA ALA A 715 2.76 -21.69 38.75
C ALA A 715 1.67 -22.72 39.11
N TYR A 716 1.91 -23.50 40.18
CA TYR A 716 0.99 -24.49 40.75
C TYR A 716 0.96 -24.45 42.30
N LEU A 717 -0.12 -24.97 42.89
CA LEU A 717 -0.25 -25.21 44.35
C LEU A 717 -0.93 -26.55 44.62
N THR A 718 -0.35 -27.37 45.50
CA THR A 718 -0.92 -28.68 45.90
C THR A 718 -2.16 -28.54 46.79
N ASP A 719 -2.86 -29.64 47.06
CA ASP A 719 -3.96 -29.67 48.04
C ASP A 719 -3.49 -29.71 49.50
N SER A 720 -2.17 -29.70 49.72
CA SER A 720 -1.52 -29.41 50.99
C SER A 720 -0.94 -27.97 51.08
N GLU A 721 -1.22 -27.09 50.12
CA GLU A 721 -0.71 -25.71 50.01
C GLU A 721 -1.83 -24.69 49.68
N ASP A 722 -1.75 -23.41 50.04
CA ASP A 722 -0.63 -22.69 50.67
C ASP A 722 -0.98 -22.21 52.10
N TYR A 723 -0.20 -22.64 53.09
CA TYR A 723 -0.39 -22.30 54.50
C TYR A 723 0.33 -21.00 54.92
N ASN A 724 0.89 -20.25 53.96
CA ASN A 724 1.52 -18.96 54.22
C ASN A 724 0.52 -17.99 54.89
N ALA A 725 0.97 -17.23 55.91
CA ALA A 725 0.12 -16.32 56.67
C ALA A 725 -0.60 -15.25 55.83
N ALA A 726 -0.11 -14.93 54.62
CA ALA A 726 -0.83 -14.09 53.65
C ALA A 726 -2.01 -14.85 53.02
N ALA A 727 -1.80 -16.09 52.58
CA ALA A 727 -2.84 -16.97 52.03
C ALA A 727 -3.96 -17.23 53.06
N GLN A 728 -3.60 -17.52 54.32
CA GLN A 728 -4.54 -17.76 55.42
C GLN A 728 -5.55 -16.61 55.61
N LYS A 729 -5.10 -15.36 55.47
CA LYS A 729 -5.97 -14.17 55.58
C LYS A 729 -6.96 -14.09 54.43
N VAL A 730 -6.52 -14.43 53.21
CA VAL A 730 -7.39 -14.46 52.02
C VAL A 730 -8.41 -15.58 52.13
N TYR A 731 -8.00 -16.76 52.60
CA TYR A 731 -8.89 -17.89 52.84
C TYR A 731 -9.94 -17.58 53.91
N ALA A 732 -9.53 -17.09 55.10
CA ALA A 732 -10.47 -16.69 56.14
C ALA A 732 -11.52 -15.67 55.65
N ALA A 733 -11.11 -14.73 54.79
CA ALA A 733 -12.00 -13.72 54.22
C ALA A 733 -12.90 -14.20 53.06
N ARG A 734 -12.59 -15.34 52.41
CA ARG A 734 -13.29 -15.82 51.20
C ARG A 734 -14.02 -17.14 51.36
N ILE A 735 -13.51 -18.06 52.19
CA ILE A 735 -14.11 -19.37 52.49
C ILE A 735 -14.59 -19.51 53.95
N GLY A 736 -14.40 -18.47 54.77
CA GLY A 736 -14.92 -18.39 56.15
C GLY A 736 -14.08 -19.15 57.20
N THR A 737 -12.98 -19.78 56.82
CA THR A 737 -12.04 -20.46 57.71
C THR A 737 -10.60 -20.23 57.22
N PRO A 738 -9.59 -20.09 58.10
CA PRO A 738 -8.21 -19.83 57.67
C PRO A 738 -7.61 -20.95 56.83
N THR A 739 -8.00 -22.23 57.00
CA THR A 739 -7.53 -23.36 56.17
C THR A 739 -8.33 -24.66 56.35
N PRO A 740 -8.33 -25.57 55.36
CA PRO A 740 -8.49 -27.01 55.63
C PRO A 740 -7.40 -27.52 56.59
N GLY A 741 -7.67 -28.56 57.39
CA GLY A 741 -6.61 -29.34 58.06
C GLY A 741 -6.64 -29.35 59.60
N THR A 742 -7.23 -28.35 60.26
CA THR A 742 -7.72 -28.49 61.65
C THR A 742 -9.21 -28.81 61.71
N GLU A 743 -9.94 -28.48 60.65
CA GLU A 743 -11.36 -28.79 60.46
C GLU A 743 -11.56 -29.44 59.08
N THR A 744 -12.57 -30.31 58.98
CA THR A 744 -12.98 -30.91 57.70
C THR A 744 -13.81 -29.91 56.91
N LEU A 745 -13.32 -29.45 55.75
CA LEU A 745 -14.11 -28.61 54.86
C LEU A 745 -15.32 -29.39 54.33
N SER A 746 -16.44 -28.68 54.14
CA SER A 746 -17.52 -29.19 53.28
C SER A 746 -17.07 -29.21 51.81
N PRO A 747 -17.64 -30.09 50.95
CA PRO A 747 -17.27 -30.14 49.53
C PRO A 747 -17.35 -28.79 48.80
N ALA A 748 -18.34 -27.96 49.16
CA ALA A 748 -18.47 -26.61 48.59
C ALA A 748 -17.34 -25.66 49.02
N GLN A 749 -16.88 -25.75 50.28
CA GLN A 749 -15.72 -24.96 50.76
C GLN A 749 -14.41 -25.47 50.15
N GLU A 750 -14.25 -26.79 49.98
CA GLU A 750 -13.09 -27.38 49.32
C GLU A 750 -13.01 -26.94 47.85
N GLN A 751 -14.12 -27.02 47.11
CA GLN A 751 -14.20 -26.52 45.73
C GLN A 751 -13.91 -25.02 45.64
N ALA A 752 -14.47 -24.20 46.54
CA ALA A 752 -14.21 -22.76 46.59
C ALA A 752 -12.74 -22.45 46.92
N TRP A 753 -12.10 -23.23 47.79
CA TRP A 753 -10.68 -23.10 48.12
C TRP A 753 -9.77 -23.45 46.94
N VAL A 754 -10.07 -24.55 46.24
CA VAL A 754 -9.37 -24.97 45.02
C VAL A 754 -9.46 -23.88 43.94
N ARG A 755 -10.68 -23.43 43.59
CA ARG A 755 -10.87 -22.35 42.60
C ARG A 755 -10.19 -21.05 43.00
N LEU A 756 -10.21 -20.68 44.28
CA LEU A 756 -9.52 -19.48 44.77
C LEU A 756 -7.99 -19.55 44.58
N LYS A 757 -7.37 -20.72 44.71
CA LYS A 757 -5.94 -20.91 44.38
C LYS A 757 -5.70 -20.73 42.87
N THR A 758 -6.49 -21.40 42.03
CA THR A 758 -6.41 -21.29 40.57
C THR A 758 -6.57 -19.84 40.11
N GLU A 759 -7.64 -19.16 40.54
CA GLU A 759 -7.89 -17.74 40.22
C GLU A 759 -6.79 -16.81 40.69
N THR A 760 -6.11 -17.12 41.79
CA THR A 760 -4.98 -16.30 42.29
C THR A 760 -3.77 -16.41 41.36
N LEU A 761 -3.43 -17.62 40.93
CA LEU A 761 -2.33 -17.87 39.97
C LEU A 761 -2.66 -17.31 38.58
N ASN A 762 -3.90 -17.50 38.12
CA ASN A 762 -4.43 -16.89 36.89
C ASN A 762 -4.28 -15.37 36.94
N ARG A 763 -4.77 -14.72 38.02
CA ARG A 763 -4.69 -13.26 38.18
C ARG A 763 -3.25 -12.74 38.27
N LEU A 764 -2.35 -13.47 38.91
CA LEU A 764 -0.93 -13.12 38.97
C LEU A 764 -0.31 -13.12 37.56
N THR A 765 -0.37 -14.26 36.87
CA THR A 765 0.22 -14.42 35.53
C THR A 765 -0.40 -13.47 34.50
N THR A 766 -1.73 -13.33 34.43
CA THR A 766 -2.36 -12.36 33.52
C THR A 766 -1.97 -10.90 33.83
N ARG A 767 -1.70 -10.57 35.11
CA ARG A 767 -1.19 -9.24 35.49
C ARG A 767 0.26 -9.05 35.06
N LEU A 768 1.11 -10.07 35.21
CA LEU A 768 2.49 -10.05 34.70
C LEU A 768 2.50 -9.87 33.17
N GLY A 769 1.66 -10.61 32.45
CA GLY A 769 1.49 -10.49 30.99
C GLY A 769 1.12 -9.07 30.55
N LYS A 770 0.11 -8.46 31.18
CA LYS A 770 -0.26 -7.04 30.93
C LYS A 770 0.88 -6.06 31.20
N HIS A 771 1.76 -6.35 32.17
CA HIS A 771 2.96 -5.55 32.41
C HIS A 771 4.05 -5.73 31.35
N VAL A 772 4.15 -6.90 30.70
CA VAL A 772 5.02 -7.12 29.54
C VAL A 772 4.44 -6.43 28.30
N GLN A 773 3.15 -6.65 28.00
CA GLN A 773 2.46 -6.09 26.85
C GLN A 773 2.50 -4.56 26.81
N ARG A 774 2.55 -3.90 27.98
CA ARG A 774 2.83 -2.45 28.10
C ARG A 774 4.09 -2.00 27.33
N TYR A 775 5.15 -2.81 27.28
CA TYR A 775 6.41 -2.51 26.57
C TYR A 775 6.53 -3.27 25.23
N ARG A 776 5.78 -4.36 25.07
CA ARG A 776 5.77 -5.27 23.92
C ARG A 776 4.32 -5.59 23.52
N PRO A 777 3.56 -4.68 22.86
CA PRO A 777 2.11 -4.84 22.69
C PRO A 777 1.69 -6.15 22.01
N ARG A 778 2.43 -6.57 20.97
CA ARG A 778 2.20 -7.81 20.21
C ARG A 778 2.79 -9.08 20.86
N CYS A 779 3.07 -9.05 22.17
CA CYS A 779 3.64 -10.18 22.89
C CYS A 779 2.53 -11.15 23.30
N GLU A 780 2.54 -12.34 22.70
CA GLU A 780 1.65 -13.45 23.06
C GLU A 780 1.93 -13.97 24.47
N LEU A 781 0.89 -14.36 25.19
CA LEU A 781 0.98 -14.98 26.50
C LEU A 781 0.74 -16.48 26.37
N ALA A 782 1.64 -17.27 26.93
CA ALA A 782 1.52 -18.71 27.01
C ALA A 782 1.66 -19.18 28.47
N ARG A 783 1.00 -20.28 28.84
CA ARG A 783 1.18 -20.90 30.16
C ARG A 783 1.46 -22.39 30.07
N ALA A 784 2.47 -22.85 30.80
CA ALA A 784 2.73 -24.28 30.99
C ALA A 784 1.62 -24.93 31.83
N VAL A 785 1.08 -26.05 31.34
CA VAL A 785 -0.04 -26.77 31.95
C VAL A 785 0.23 -28.28 31.97
N PHE A 786 0.02 -28.91 33.12
CA PHE A 786 0.22 -30.35 33.32
C PHE A 786 -0.81 -31.19 32.53
N ALA A 787 -0.36 -32.21 31.79
CA ALA A 787 -1.24 -33.06 30.97
C ALA A 787 -2.43 -33.73 31.71
N PRO A 788 -2.35 -34.11 33.00
CA PRO A 788 -3.49 -34.57 33.79
C PRO A 788 -4.70 -33.63 33.75
N LEU A 789 -4.50 -32.31 33.68
CA LEU A 789 -5.59 -31.33 33.71
C LEU A 789 -6.52 -31.38 32.50
N LEU A 790 -6.02 -31.89 31.37
CA LEU A 790 -6.81 -32.08 30.15
C LEU A 790 -7.74 -33.32 30.22
N HIS A 791 -7.37 -34.33 31.02
CA HIS A 791 -8.06 -35.63 31.00
C HIS A 791 -8.59 -36.10 32.37
N TYR A 792 -8.22 -35.41 33.44
CA TYR A 792 -8.71 -35.59 34.81
C TYR A 792 -8.94 -34.19 35.43
N PRO A 793 -10.08 -33.53 35.18
CA PRO A 793 -10.34 -32.16 35.67
C PRO A 793 -10.24 -32.01 37.20
N GLU A 794 -10.49 -33.08 37.96
CA GLU A 794 -10.28 -33.08 39.42
C GLU A 794 -8.82 -32.81 39.83
N SER A 795 -7.84 -32.97 38.93
CA SER A 795 -6.44 -32.63 39.21
C SER A 795 -6.19 -31.13 39.43
N GLU A 796 -7.16 -30.26 39.11
CA GLU A 796 -7.15 -28.86 39.56
C GLU A 796 -6.98 -28.74 41.09
N ARG A 797 -7.49 -29.71 41.86
CA ARG A 797 -7.33 -29.81 43.32
C ARG A 797 -5.87 -29.68 43.78
N TRP A 798 -4.94 -30.36 43.10
CA TRP A 798 -3.53 -30.49 43.49
C TRP A 798 -2.54 -29.81 42.53
N PHE A 799 -3.02 -29.17 41.45
CA PHE A 799 -2.23 -28.25 40.64
C PHE A 799 -2.63 -26.78 40.82
N ALA A 800 -3.87 -26.47 41.23
CA ALA A 800 -4.42 -25.10 41.18
C ALA A 800 -4.27 -24.46 39.78
N GLN A 801 -4.57 -25.26 38.77
CA GLN A 801 -4.56 -24.92 37.35
C GLN A 801 -5.85 -25.48 36.73
N ASN A 802 -6.31 -24.89 35.63
CA ASN A 802 -7.47 -25.38 34.90
C ASN A 802 -7.26 -25.14 33.40
N TYR A 803 -7.48 -26.17 32.58
CA TYR A 803 -7.20 -26.11 31.15
C TYR A 803 -8.13 -25.15 30.37
N LYS A 804 -9.43 -25.13 30.71
CA LYS A 804 -10.41 -24.22 30.08
C LYS A 804 -10.15 -22.76 30.45
N ASP A 805 -9.82 -22.50 31.72
CA ASP A 805 -9.36 -21.17 32.14
C ASP A 805 -8.11 -20.75 31.34
N ALA A 806 -7.19 -21.67 31.07
CA ALA A 806 -5.97 -21.36 30.32
C ALA A 806 -6.25 -21.08 28.83
N LEU A 807 -7.11 -21.86 28.17
CA LEU A 807 -7.59 -21.55 26.80
C LEU A 807 -8.28 -20.17 26.72
N THR A 808 -8.94 -19.74 27.80
CA THR A 808 -9.63 -18.44 27.86
C THR A 808 -8.66 -17.27 28.11
N LEU A 809 -7.63 -17.44 28.94
CA LEU A 809 -6.83 -16.35 29.50
C LEU A 809 -5.47 -16.09 28.84
N TYR A 810 -4.98 -17.03 28.02
CA TYR A 810 -3.69 -16.94 27.34
C TYR A 810 -3.87 -17.19 25.84
N ASP A 811 -2.96 -16.68 25.01
CA ASP A 811 -2.95 -16.94 23.57
C ASP A 811 -2.58 -18.40 23.28
N HIS A 812 -1.69 -18.98 24.11
CA HIS A 812 -1.29 -20.38 24.01
C HIS A 812 -1.32 -21.15 25.34
N VAL A 813 -1.59 -22.44 25.26
CA VAL A 813 -1.42 -23.41 26.35
C VAL A 813 -0.25 -24.32 26.01
N LEU A 814 0.85 -24.25 26.76
CA LEU A 814 1.99 -25.15 26.59
C LEU A 814 1.71 -26.43 27.40
N LEU A 815 1.06 -27.40 26.77
CA LEU A 815 0.66 -28.65 27.42
C LEU A 815 1.86 -29.60 27.53
N MET A 816 2.26 -29.92 28.76
CA MET A 816 3.40 -30.77 29.07
C MET A 816 3.07 -32.25 28.85
N ALA A 817 3.17 -32.69 27.59
CA ALA A 817 2.88 -34.04 27.14
C ALA A 817 4.03 -35.02 27.44
N TYR A 818 4.44 -35.05 28.71
CA TYR A 818 5.64 -35.72 29.22
C TYR A 818 5.36 -37.19 29.56
N ALA A 819 5.36 -38.03 28.53
CA ALA A 819 5.00 -39.45 28.64
C ALA A 819 5.94 -40.29 29.54
N GLU A 820 7.22 -39.94 29.67
CA GLU A 820 8.13 -40.60 30.62
C GLU A 820 7.91 -40.12 32.05
N MET A 821 7.60 -38.83 32.26
CA MET A 821 7.28 -38.26 33.58
C MET A 821 5.97 -38.84 34.16
N GLU A 822 4.99 -39.11 33.29
CA GLU A 822 3.67 -39.67 33.65
C GLU A 822 3.66 -41.23 33.65
N ASP A 823 4.82 -41.90 33.62
CA ASP A 823 5.04 -43.37 33.50
C ASP A 823 4.15 -44.08 32.45
N ILE A 824 3.98 -43.44 31.29
CA ILE A 824 3.02 -43.89 30.27
C ILE A 824 3.57 -45.07 29.48
N ARG A 825 2.98 -46.25 29.71
CA ARG A 825 3.34 -47.51 29.02
C ARG A 825 3.08 -47.54 27.51
N ARG A 826 2.19 -46.68 26.99
CA ARG A 826 1.86 -46.57 25.56
C ARG A 826 1.84 -45.09 25.12
N PRO A 827 3.01 -44.44 25.01
CA PRO A 827 3.11 -42.99 24.77
C PRO A 827 2.30 -42.53 23.56
N ASP A 828 2.48 -43.18 22.41
CA ASP A 828 1.85 -42.78 21.14
C ASP A 828 0.31 -42.70 21.25
N ALA A 829 -0.32 -43.73 21.84
CA ALA A 829 -1.76 -43.78 22.03
C ALA A 829 -2.28 -42.80 23.09
N TRP A 830 -1.47 -42.45 24.10
CA TRP A 830 -1.79 -41.42 25.08
C TRP A 830 -1.69 -40.02 24.47
N LEU A 831 -0.64 -39.76 23.68
CA LEU A 831 -0.47 -38.51 22.95
C LEU A 831 -1.62 -38.28 21.96
N ALA A 832 -2.04 -39.29 21.20
CA ALA A 832 -3.21 -39.19 20.34
C ALA A 832 -4.48 -38.82 21.13
N LYS A 833 -4.71 -39.47 22.29
CA LYS A 833 -5.82 -39.14 23.18
C LYS A 833 -5.75 -37.69 23.72
N LEU A 834 -4.56 -37.13 23.97
CA LEU A 834 -4.44 -35.72 24.36
C LEU A 834 -4.83 -34.78 23.22
N VAL A 835 -4.56 -35.15 21.96
CA VAL A 835 -5.05 -34.37 20.79
C VAL A 835 -6.57 -34.46 20.69
N ASP A 836 -7.14 -35.68 20.76
CA ASP A 836 -8.61 -35.88 20.73
C ASP A 836 -9.35 -35.11 21.83
N LEU A 837 -8.73 -34.93 23.01
CA LEU A 837 -9.31 -34.19 24.14
C LEU A 837 -9.16 -32.67 24.00
N ALA A 838 -8.13 -32.18 23.32
CA ALA A 838 -8.02 -30.77 22.98
C ALA A 838 -8.98 -30.39 21.83
N ASP A 839 -9.17 -31.26 20.85
CA ASP A 839 -10.15 -31.11 19.75
C ASP A 839 -11.61 -31.06 20.27
N ALA A 840 -11.88 -31.64 21.44
CA ALA A 840 -13.18 -31.59 22.10
C ALA A 840 -13.45 -30.29 22.88
N GLU A 841 -12.54 -29.32 22.87
CA GLU A 841 -12.60 -28.06 23.63
C GLU A 841 -12.54 -26.85 22.68
N ASP A 842 -13.32 -25.80 22.96
CA ASP A 842 -13.39 -24.61 22.09
C ASP A 842 -12.01 -23.93 21.94
N ASN A 843 -11.52 -23.81 20.70
CA ASN A 843 -10.18 -23.33 20.35
C ASN A 843 -9.02 -24.19 20.91
N GLY A 844 -9.28 -25.44 21.30
CA GLY A 844 -8.31 -26.28 22.00
C GLY A 844 -7.10 -26.66 21.13
N LEU A 845 -7.30 -27.04 19.86
CA LEU A 845 -6.18 -27.33 18.94
C LEU A 845 -5.46 -26.06 18.47
N GLU A 846 -6.19 -24.97 18.29
CA GLU A 846 -5.72 -23.67 17.83
C GLU A 846 -4.79 -22.99 18.84
N LYS A 847 -4.94 -23.32 20.13
CA LYS A 847 -4.18 -22.67 21.21
C LYS A 847 -3.21 -23.61 21.92
N THR A 848 -3.37 -24.94 21.82
CA THR A 848 -2.51 -25.90 22.56
C THR A 848 -1.22 -26.25 21.83
N ILE A 849 -0.09 -25.79 22.36
CA ILE A 849 1.25 -26.24 21.99
C ILE A 849 1.57 -27.53 22.75
N PHE A 850 1.57 -28.66 22.08
CA PHE A 850 1.92 -29.95 22.69
C PHE A 850 3.44 -30.10 22.85
N MET A 851 3.91 -30.09 24.09
CA MET A 851 5.34 -30.07 24.46
C MET A 851 5.81 -31.46 24.89
N LEU A 852 6.74 -32.06 24.15
CA LEU A 852 7.28 -33.40 24.46
C LEU A 852 8.64 -33.30 25.15
N GLN A 853 8.87 -34.16 26.15
CA GLN A 853 10.17 -34.23 26.81
C GLN A 853 11.22 -34.90 25.92
N ALA A 854 12.42 -34.32 25.89
CA ALA A 854 13.62 -34.87 25.28
C ALA A 854 14.55 -35.56 26.30
N VAL A 855 14.26 -35.43 27.60
CA VAL A 855 14.98 -36.03 28.71
C VAL A 855 13.99 -36.73 29.65
N ASP A 856 14.31 -37.97 30.02
CA ASP A 856 13.71 -38.70 31.13
C ASP A 856 14.44 -38.26 32.40
N TRP A 857 13.83 -37.34 33.15
CA TRP A 857 14.43 -36.74 34.35
C TRP A 857 14.54 -37.73 35.52
N GLU A 858 13.58 -38.65 35.68
CA GLU A 858 13.65 -39.68 36.74
C GLU A 858 14.84 -40.63 36.55
N ARG A 859 15.14 -40.98 35.30
CA ARG A 859 16.25 -41.89 34.96
C ARG A 859 17.52 -41.18 34.52
N HIS A 860 17.52 -39.84 34.55
CA HIS A 860 18.57 -38.93 34.05
C HIS A 860 19.12 -39.34 32.68
N LYS A 861 18.24 -39.58 31.70
CA LYS A 861 18.62 -40.10 30.37
C LYS A 861 17.94 -39.37 29.22
N PRO A 862 18.62 -39.10 28.09
CA PRO A 862 17.97 -38.59 26.90
C PRO A 862 16.91 -39.56 26.35
N VAL A 863 15.75 -39.03 25.98
CA VAL A 863 14.77 -39.75 25.16
C VAL A 863 15.39 -39.98 23.78
N LYS A 864 15.30 -41.22 23.27
CA LYS A 864 15.91 -41.57 21.98
C LYS A 864 15.32 -40.72 20.86
N ALA A 865 16.16 -39.96 20.16
CA ALA A 865 15.77 -39.01 19.11
C ALA A 865 14.83 -39.60 18.03
N SER A 866 15.05 -40.85 17.62
CA SER A 866 14.14 -41.53 16.68
C SER A 866 12.73 -41.72 17.23
N SER A 867 12.60 -41.99 18.53
CA SER A 867 11.31 -42.16 19.20
C SER A 867 10.61 -40.82 19.37
N LEU A 868 11.34 -39.77 19.77
CA LEU A 868 10.81 -38.41 19.90
C LEU A 868 10.28 -37.89 18.55
N ARG A 869 11.05 -38.05 17.47
CA ARG A 869 10.59 -37.74 16.10
C ARG A 869 9.37 -38.57 15.66
N SER A 870 9.30 -39.84 16.06
CA SER A 870 8.14 -40.69 15.76
C SER A 870 6.88 -40.18 16.45
N ARG A 871 6.99 -39.77 17.72
CA ARG A 871 5.88 -39.19 18.51
C ARG A 871 5.40 -37.86 17.93
N LEU A 872 6.30 -36.91 17.66
CA LEU A 872 5.95 -35.63 17.01
C LEU A 872 5.20 -35.86 15.69
N ARG A 873 5.69 -36.77 14.85
CA ARG A 873 4.99 -37.14 13.61
C ARG A 873 3.64 -37.79 13.89
N HIS A 874 3.52 -38.68 14.88
CA HIS A 874 2.25 -39.30 15.23
C HIS A 874 1.21 -38.24 15.66
N MET A 875 1.59 -37.27 16.49
CA MET A 875 0.70 -36.17 16.90
C MET A 875 0.25 -35.30 15.73
N ALA A 876 1.13 -34.99 14.78
CA ALA A 876 0.74 -34.30 13.54
C ALA A 876 -0.33 -35.08 12.75
N HIS A 877 -0.19 -36.41 12.63
CA HIS A 877 -1.19 -37.26 11.97
C HIS A 877 -2.49 -37.38 12.77
N SER A 878 -2.46 -37.15 14.09
CA SER A 878 -3.63 -37.09 14.96
C SER A 878 -4.32 -35.73 14.98
N GLY A 879 -3.76 -34.68 14.36
CA GLY A 879 -4.36 -33.35 14.26
C GLY A 879 -3.66 -32.22 15.02
N ALA A 880 -2.52 -32.48 15.69
CA ALA A 880 -1.84 -31.46 16.51
C ALA A 880 -1.28 -30.28 15.67
N LEU A 881 -1.98 -29.14 15.73
CA LEU A 881 -1.61 -27.91 14.99
C LEU A 881 -0.31 -27.30 15.51
N HIS A 882 -0.09 -27.25 16.83
CA HIS A 882 1.10 -26.67 17.46
C HIS A 882 1.88 -27.77 18.21
N MET A 883 3.19 -27.84 18.03
CA MET A 883 4.04 -28.88 18.61
C MET A 883 5.40 -28.35 19.01
N ALA A 884 5.91 -28.86 20.13
CA ALA A 884 7.19 -28.50 20.70
C ALA A 884 7.92 -29.71 21.28
N TYR A 885 9.23 -29.59 21.48
CA TYR A 885 9.97 -30.51 22.36
C TYR A 885 11.07 -29.78 23.13
N GLY A 886 11.50 -30.36 24.25
CA GLY A 886 12.66 -29.89 25.00
C GLY A 886 12.95 -30.66 26.28
N PRO A 887 14.00 -30.30 27.04
CA PRO A 887 15.01 -29.33 26.65
C PRO A 887 15.91 -29.87 25.52
N ASP A 888 16.28 -29.01 24.59
CA ASP A 888 17.30 -29.27 23.58
C ASP A 888 18.65 -28.72 24.08
N ALA A 889 19.72 -29.50 23.89
CA ALA A 889 21.08 -29.14 24.26
C ALA A 889 21.95 -29.07 22.99
N PRO A 890 22.02 -27.90 22.31
CA PRO A 890 22.63 -27.77 20.99
C PRO A 890 24.11 -28.15 20.95
N LEU A 891 24.85 -27.83 22.01
CA LEU A 891 26.29 -28.07 22.12
C LEU A 891 26.64 -29.55 22.39
N GLY A 892 25.71 -30.30 23.00
CA GLY A 892 25.86 -31.75 23.22
C GLY A 892 25.31 -32.63 22.09
N ASP A 893 24.68 -32.03 21.07
CA ASP A 893 23.85 -32.72 20.06
C ASP A 893 22.79 -33.65 20.67
N VAL A 894 22.09 -33.20 21.72
CA VAL A 894 21.02 -33.97 22.38
C VAL A 894 19.69 -33.23 22.24
N PRO A 895 18.63 -33.83 21.65
CA PRO A 895 18.62 -35.08 20.87
C PRO A 895 19.38 -34.95 19.53
N ALA A 896 19.99 -36.03 19.02
CA ALA A 896 20.84 -35.96 17.82
C ALA A 896 20.15 -35.32 16.59
N ALA A 897 20.68 -34.19 16.09
CA ALA A 897 20.04 -33.33 15.10
C ALA A 897 19.68 -34.07 13.81
N ASN A 898 20.59 -34.91 13.31
CA ASN A 898 20.36 -35.71 12.10
C ASN A 898 19.21 -36.71 12.26
N SER A 899 18.99 -37.23 13.48
CA SER A 899 17.83 -38.08 13.77
C SER A 899 16.53 -37.27 13.82
N MET A 900 16.59 -36.03 14.33
CA MET A 900 15.49 -35.08 14.43
C MET A 900 15.20 -34.30 13.13
N LYS A 901 15.94 -34.53 12.04
CA LYS A 901 15.78 -33.81 10.78
C LYS A 901 14.33 -33.87 10.27
N GLN A 902 13.70 -32.71 10.02
CA GLN A 902 12.29 -32.60 9.64
C GLN A 902 11.35 -33.39 10.59
N ALA A 903 11.56 -33.26 11.90
CA ALA A 903 10.62 -33.77 12.91
C ALA A 903 9.41 -32.85 13.09
N LEU A 904 9.58 -31.54 12.87
CA LEU A 904 8.54 -30.51 13.01
C LEU A 904 8.08 -29.88 11.68
N SER A 905 8.63 -30.33 10.55
CA SER A 905 8.37 -29.75 9.22
C SER A 905 6.94 -30.04 8.72
N GLU A 906 6.35 -29.04 8.06
CA GLU A 906 4.99 -29.05 7.49
C GLU A 906 4.73 -30.14 6.44
N ASP A 907 5.76 -30.74 5.82
CA ASP A 907 5.59 -31.72 4.75
C ASP A 907 5.18 -33.11 5.28
N THR A 908 3.97 -33.15 5.84
CA THR A 908 3.14 -34.33 6.04
C THR A 908 2.12 -34.45 4.92
N ARG A 909 2.57 -34.29 3.65
CA ARG A 909 1.83 -34.76 2.45
C ARG A 909 1.79 -36.30 2.37
N ALA A 910 1.41 -36.92 3.48
CA ALA A 910 1.27 -38.35 3.69
C ALA A 910 -0.21 -38.71 3.92
N ARG A 911 -1.03 -38.41 2.91
CA ARG A 911 -2.35 -39.03 2.64
C ARG A 911 -3.46 -38.80 3.69
N ARG A 912 -4.35 -37.88 3.37
CA ARG A 912 -5.75 -38.26 3.12
C ARG A 912 -6.04 -38.08 1.63
#